data_AF-A0A812NEJ6-F1
#
_entry.id   AF-A0A812NEJ6-F1
#
_cell.length_a   1.000
_cell.length_b   1.000
_cell.length_c   1.000
_cell.angle_alpha   90.00
_cell.angle_beta   90.00
_cell.angle_gamma   90.00
#
_symmetry.space_group_name_H-M   'P 1'
#
loop_
_entity.id
_entity.type
_entity.pdbx_description
1 polymer ?
#
loop_
_entity_poly.entity_id
_entity_poly.type
_entity_poly.pdbx_seq_one_letter_code
_entity_poly.pdbx_strand_id
1 'polypeptide(L)'
;MITPSVQVNVINEQTLDTQTKEYYTFGESTWDLFIFIGTGDTQLGLVMVTLGDLRMMVVSGVAVSSFNLIPEQANQGIFVGIALFNFTDPDITPDTIEDTLRWRRSSGHSLSQYDDVSKSSLVARVCQLDKSLPVSGIQMNMYENIRQAPRDHWTMLCQGKYIKPEAEGVERFFTGQVLLVLDGGKGGAGTRVINASGTFTASIATYCVAGAVKALAIGRLTAVSRRRKVISSLLLFYRLVAAGLLIYVGTFFLVYTVNVTELILNAVALGIILDIDDLLFDALATTPGRHLVHQLDALPMPSFPRFRGADAKSTTMSLLSPGTHRIYFTMLAPIVQTLTDVSSAMCGGAQQFVWTLDKRRVVLMSPTDGGGWDNLSDSIQYLAVDEAESLPSVDGFLKLQHINATQYGFWVSDVSLVRETACILPEASLKSRLTESSVLSVDETVDAYNPDCGDIGNQEPILNYLRNALGNQSIRGCADAKPYCDSITKMPEWGVDGGMGFTVRMFCSETCGCKDPGGENLHIEGCPYGLGRPCWKQTAFEDAFTNAVCVEKSAEQLRNFTPWVSWVNSIQAFSQSEGNLQGKPEAAMLAQAMWDHGCGFAANLSAENVSWGTCDQWNTTFDWKWKTVSFYCPTSCILALAVFKNMSKLPQLQLPLPAYFNVPYIISCSRL
;
A
#
# COMPACT_ATOMS: atom_id res chain seq x y z
N MET A 1 74.50 -23.37 11.61
CA MET A 1 74.47 -24.20 10.38
C MET A 1 74.01 -23.30 9.25
N ILE A 2 74.64 -23.36 8.08
CA ILE A 2 74.21 -22.63 6.89
C ILE A 2 73.56 -23.67 5.97
N THR A 3 72.27 -23.49 5.65
CA THR A 3 71.59 -24.33 4.66
C THR A 3 72.11 -24.02 3.26
N PRO A 4 72.32 -25.02 2.39
CA PRO A 4 72.73 -24.76 1.01
C PRO A 4 71.64 -24.01 0.28
N SER A 5 72.02 -22.97 -0.47
CA SER A 5 71.11 -22.26 -1.35
C SER A 5 70.69 -23.19 -2.48
N VAL A 6 69.44 -23.67 -2.43
CA VAL A 6 68.81 -24.38 -3.54
C VAL A 6 68.80 -23.43 -4.74
N GLN A 7 69.60 -23.73 -5.76
CA GLN A 7 69.52 -23.02 -7.02
C GLN A 7 68.18 -23.35 -7.65
N VAL A 8 67.29 -22.35 -7.70
CA VAL A 8 66.06 -22.42 -8.47
C VAL A 8 66.49 -22.44 -9.94
N ASN A 9 66.49 -23.64 -10.54
CA ASN A 9 66.71 -23.81 -11.97
C ASN A 9 65.74 -22.89 -12.71
N VAL A 10 66.27 -22.01 -13.57
CA VAL A 10 65.45 -21.07 -14.34
C VAL A 10 64.59 -21.89 -15.31
N ILE A 11 63.32 -22.04 -14.97
CA ILE A 11 62.35 -22.76 -15.80
C ILE A 11 62.13 -21.92 -17.06
N ASN A 12 62.72 -22.37 -18.17
CA ASN A 12 62.54 -21.74 -19.47
C ASN A 12 61.07 -21.82 -19.90
N GLU A 13 60.56 -20.79 -20.56
CA GLU A 13 59.14 -20.72 -20.98
C GLU A 13 58.76 -21.89 -21.90
N GLN A 14 59.70 -22.34 -22.75
CA GLN A 14 59.55 -23.56 -23.55
C GLN A 14 59.32 -24.83 -22.70
N THR A 15 59.95 -24.94 -21.53
CA THR A 15 59.77 -26.09 -20.63
C THR A 15 58.37 -26.08 -20.02
N LEU A 16 57.88 -24.89 -19.64
CA LEU A 16 56.52 -24.70 -19.15
C LEU A 16 55.48 -25.08 -20.22
N ASP A 17 55.68 -24.65 -21.46
CA ASP A 17 54.80 -24.98 -22.61
C ASP A 17 54.82 -26.47 -22.99
N THR A 18 55.92 -27.19 -22.72
CA THR A 18 55.93 -28.65 -22.87
C THR A 18 55.19 -29.39 -21.76
N GLN A 19 55.08 -28.81 -20.56
CA GLN A 19 54.39 -29.41 -19.42
C GLN A 19 52.91 -29.02 -19.33
N THR A 20 52.52 -27.83 -19.80
CA THR A 20 51.16 -27.29 -19.73
C THR A 20 50.38 -27.42 -21.04
N LYS A 21 50.54 -28.55 -21.75
CA LYS A 21 49.70 -28.87 -22.91
C LYS A 21 48.30 -29.27 -22.46
N GLU A 22 47.38 -28.31 -22.46
CA GLU A 22 45.94 -28.61 -22.38
C GLU A 22 45.50 -29.31 -23.68
N TYR A 23 44.73 -30.39 -23.56
CA TYR A 23 44.13 -31.11 -24.68
C TYR A 23 42.62 -30.97 -24.61
N TYR A 24 41.98 -30.69 -25.75
CA TYR A 24 40.53 -30.65 -25.87
C TYR A 24 39.97 -32.05 -26.11
N THR A 25 39.40 -32.66 -25.08
CA THR A 25 38.51 -33.81 -25.23
C THR A 25 37.17 -33.35 -25.81
N PHE A 26 36.73 -33.94 -26.92
CA PHE A 26 35.35 -33.78 -27.39
C PHE A 26 34.38 -34.33 -26.34
N GLY A 27 33.30 -33.59 -26.08
CA GLY A 27 32.23 -34.00 -25.18
C GLY A 27 31.10 -34.72 -25.90
N GLU A 28 30.19 -35.33 -25.13
CA GLU A 28 28.93 -35.90 -25.63
C GLU A 28 27.88 -34.81 -25.88
N SER A 29 28.23 -33.80 -26.69
CA SER A 29 27.43 -32.60 -26.91
C SER A 29 27.08 -32.40 -28.39
N THR A 30 25.85 -31.94 -28.67
CA THR A 30 25.33 -31.66 -30.03
C THR A 30 26.24 -30.73 -30.83
N TRP A 31 26.96 -29.85 -30.13
CA TRP A 31 27.82 -28.82 -30.68
C TRP A 31 29.15 -29.35 -31.20
N ASP A 32 29.72 -30.38 -30.56
CA ASP A 32 30.90 -31.08 -31.06
C ASP A 32 30.55 -31.95 -32.27
N LEU A 33 29.40 -32.63 -32.22
CA LEU A 33 28.86 -33.38 -33.35
C LEU A 33 28.68 -32.48 -34.61
N PHE A 34 28.35 -31.20 -34.42
CA PHE A 34 28.17 -30.25 -35.51
C PHE A 34 29.42 -30.06 -36.39
N ILE A 35 30.63 -30.20 -35.82
CA ILE A 35 31.91 -30.09 -36.56
C ILE A 35 32.05 -31.18 -37.64
N PHE A 36 31.37 -32.32 -37.42
CA PHE A 36 31.39 -33.50 -38.29
C PHE A 36 30.22 -33.52 -39.30
N ILE A 37 29.26 -32.60 -39.21
CA ILE A 37 28.18 -32.50 -40.21
C ILE A 37 28.81 -32.23 -41.60
N GLY A 38 28.58 -33.17 -42.51
CA GLY A 38 29.17 -33.19 -43.84
C GLY A 38 30.61 -33.73 -43.94
N THR A 39 31.10 -34.58 -43.03
CA THR A 39 32.29 -35.44 -43.28
C THR A 39 31.97 -36.66 -44.14
N GLY A 40 31.28 -36.44 -45.26
CA GLY A 40 30.93 -37.49 -46.23
C GLY A 40 32.09 -37.82 -47.17
N ASP A 41 33.19 -38.37 -46.64
CA ASP A 41 34.37 -38.78 -47.41
C ASP A 41 34.86 -40.21 -47.05
N THR A 42 34.00 -40.98 -46.37
CA THR A 42 34.16 -42.44 -46.25
C THR A 42 33.60 -43.12 -47.49
N GLN A 43 34.27 -44.15 -48.00
CA GLN A 43 33.90 -44.80 -49.28
C GLN A 43 32.48 -45.40 -49.34
N LEU A 44 31.84 -45.61 -48.19
CA LEU A 44 30.43 -46.02 -48.09
C LEU A 44 29.45 -44.91 -48.52
N GLY A 45 29.82 -43.63 -48.37
CA GLY A 45 29.00 -42.50 -48.83
C GLY A 45 28.88 -42.41 -50.36
N LEU A 46 29.87 -42.91 -51.10
CA LEU A 46 29.92 -42.80 -52.56
C LEU A 46 28.72 -43.45 -53.26
N VAL A 47 28.14 -44.51 -52.68
CA VAL A 47 27.01 -45.25 -53.26
C VAL A 47 25.68 -44.51 -53.08
N MET A 48 25.53 -43.66 -52.06
CA MET A 48 24.34 -42.80 -51.91
C MET A 48 24.51 -41.40 -52.52
N VAL A 49 25.72 -40.84 -52.55
CA VAL A 49 25.95 -39.48 -53.06
C VAL A 49 25.91 -39.40 -54.59
N THR A 50 26.30 -40.46 -55.31
CA THR A 50 26.47 -40.41 -56.78
C THR A 50 25.18 -40.40 -57.61
N LEU A 51 24.01 -40.69 -57.00
CA LEU A 51 22.69 -40.59 -57.64
C LEU A 51 21.67 -39.81 -56.79
N GLY A 52 22.10 -39.24 -55.66
CA GLY A 52 21.23 -38.72 -54.58
C GLY A 52 21.10 -37.20 -54.47
N ASP A 53 21.62 -36.44 -55.45
CA ASP A 53 21.40 -35.00 -55.63
C ASP A 53 22.04 -34.06 -54.56
N LEU A 54 22.42 -32.84 -54.97
CA LEU A 54 22.81 -31.77 -54.05
C LEU A 54 21.66 -31.46 -53.07
N ARG A 55 20.42 -31.72 -53.52
CA ARG A 55 19.21 -31.69 -52.71
C ARG A 55 19.27 -32.58 -51.47
N MET A 56 19.98 -33.71 -51.42
CA MET A 56 20.04 -34.48 -50.15
C MET A 56 21.00 -33.86 -49.13
N MET A 57 22.05 -33.16 -49.55
CA MET A 57 22.91 -32.40 -48.62
C MET A 57 22.25 -31.09 -48.19
N VAL A 58 21.45 -30.47 -49.06
CA VAL A 58 20.60 -29.33 -48.71
C VAL A 58 19.40 -29.77 -47.85
N VAL A 59 18.74 -30.89 -48.13
CA VAL A 59 17.57 -31.35 -47.35
C VAL A 59 17.99 -31.98 -46.03
N SER A 60 19.10 -32.72 -45.93
CA SER A 60 19.60 -33.14 -44.61
C SER A 60 20.23 -31.98 -43.84
N GLY A 61 20.96 -31.09 -44.51
CA GLY A 61 21.51 -29.88 -43.90
C GLY A 61 20.43 -28.93 -43.38
N VAL A 62 19.41 -28.64 -44.21
CA VAL A 62 18.26 -27.80 -43.84
C VAL A 62 17.31 -28.52 -42.91
N ALA A 63 17.03 -29.82 -43.07
CA ALA A 63 16.21 -30.54 -42.08
C ALA A 63 16.89 -30.54 -40.71
N VAL A 64 18.18 -30.88 -40.60
CA VAL A 64 18.89 -30.82 -39.31
C VAL A 64 18.98 -29.37 -38.81
N SER A 65 19.25 -28.38 -39.67
CA SER A 65 19.31 -26.97 -39.23
C SER A 65 17.94 -26.35 -38.91
N SER A 66 16.83 -26.92 -39.39
CA SER A 66 15.48 -26.35 -39.23
C SER A 66 14.55 -27.15 -38.33
N PHE A 67 14.79 -28.46 -38.12
CA PHE A 67 14.10 -29.27 -37.12
C PHE A 67 14.86 -29.34 -35.78
N ASN A 68 16.19 -29.18 -35.76
CA ASN A 68 16.96 -29.27 -34.51
C ASN A 68 17.40 -27.87 -34.05
N LEU A 69 18.10 -27.13 -34.90
CA LEU A 69 18.64 -25.81 -34.55
C LEU A 69 17.54 -24.76 -34.30
N ILE A 70 16.50 -24.67 -35.15
CA ILE A 70 15.44 -23.66 -34.97
C ILE A 70 14.67 -23.87 -33.65
N PRO A 71 14.20 -25.07 -33.27
CA PRO A 71 13.52 -25.26 -31.99
C PRO A 71 14.40 -25.01 -30.76
N GLU A 72 15.71 -25.34 -30.82
CA GLU A 72 16.64 -25.05 -29.72
C GLU A 72 16.86 -23.53 -29.57
N GLN A 73 17.13 -22.83 -30.68
CA GLN A 73 17.24 -21.36 -30.72
C GLN A 73 15.93 -20.69 -30.27
N ALA A 74 14.78 -21.23 -30.69
CA ALA A 74 13.46 -20.74 -30.30
C ALA A 74 13.19 -20.95 -28.81
N ASN A 75 13.50 -22.12 -28.24
CA ASN A 75 13.31 -22.38 -26.80
C ASN A 75 14.20 -21.46 -25.95
N GLN A 76 15.47 -21.28 -26.31
CA GLN A 76 16.37 -20.36 -25.61
C GLN A 76 15.89 -18.90 -25.73
N GLY A 77 15.47 -18.47 -26.93
CA GLY A 77 14.91 -17.13 -27.16
C GLY A 77 13.56 -16.89 -26.48
N ILE A 78 12.71 -17.92 -26.39
CA ILE A 78 11.43 -17.92 -25.67
C ILE A 78 11.68 -17.83 -24.16
N PHE A 79 12.60 -18.61 -23.61
CA PHE A 79 12.92 -18.55 -22.18
C PHE A 79 13.49 -17.18 -21.80
N VAL A 80 14.46 -16.67 -22.58
CA VAL A 80 15.00 -15.32 -22.40
C VAL A 80 13.92 -14.25 -22.56
N GLY A 81 12.98 -14.41 -23.51
CA GLY A 81 11.83 -13.50 -23.69
C GLY A 81 10.85 -13.52 -22.51
N ILE A 82 10.42 -14.70 -22.07
CA ILE A 82 9.56 -14.88 -20.88
C ILE A 82 10.24 -14.24 -19.66
N ALA A 83 11.51 -14.54 -19.44
CA ALA A 83 12.22 -14.01 -18.28
C ALA A 83 12.49 -12.49 -18.36
N LEU A 84 12.69 -11.94 -19.56
CA LEU A 84 12.75 -10.49 -19.79
C LEU A 84 11.40 -9.78 -19.55
N PHE A 85 10.26 -10.41 -19.85
CA PHE A 85 8.95 -9.78 -19.67
C PHE A 85 8.31 -10.00 -18.30
N ASN A 86 8.71 -11.06 -17.57
CA ASN A 86 8.11 -11.39 -16.26
C ASN A 86 9.00 -11.03 -15.06
N PHE A 87 10.32 -10.88 -15.23
CA PHE A 87 11.27 -10.79 -14.11
C PHE A 87 12.26 -9.62 -14.18
N THR A 88 12.03 -8.62 -15.05
CA THR A 88 12.76 -7.34 -15.00
C THR A 88 12.06 -6.26 -14.18
N ASP A 89 10.79 -6.47 -13.83
CA ASP A 89 10.03 -5.61 -12.94
C ASP A 89 10.23 -6.15 -11.50
N PRO A 90 10.69 -5.34 -10.54
CA PRO A 90 10.73 -5.76 -9.14
C PRO A 90 9.33 -5.75 -8.52
N ASP A 91 8.93 -6.83 -7.86
CA ASP A 91 7.64 -6.94 -7.13
C ASP A 91 7.49 -5.90 -6.00
N ILE A 92 8.59 -5.26 -5.58
CA ILE A 92 8.65 -4.26 -4.52
C ILE A 92 9.33 -3.00 -5.07
N THR A 93 8.55 -1.92 -5.16
CA THR A 93 8.95 -0.60 -5.64
C THR A 93 8.98 0.42 -4.50
N PRO A 94 9.49 1.66 -4.72
CA PRO A 94 9.33 2.74 -3.76
C PRO A 94 7.86 3.05 -3.43
N ASP A 95 6.95 2.88 -4.38
CA ASP A 95 5.50 3.05 -4.15
C ASP A 95 4.96 2.00 -3.17
N THR A 96 5.56 0.80 -3.13
CA THR A 96 5.24 -0.23 -2.13
C THR A 96 5.66 0.17 -0.71
N ILE A 97 6.67 1.03 -0.55
CA ILE A 97 7.01 1.62 0.76
C ILE A 97 5.89 2.59 1.19
N GLU A 98 5.47 3.47 0.29
CA GLU A 98 4.38 4.42 0.56
C GLU A 98 3.04 3.70 0.81
N ASP A 99 2.68 2.66 0.05
CA ASP A 99 1.47 1.87 0.30
C ASP A 99 1.54 1.05 1.61
N THR A 100 2.73 0.60 2.04
CA THR A 100 2.87 -0.07 3.35
C THR A 100 2.83 0.91 4.51
N LEU A 101 3.40 2.13 4.37
CA LEU A 101 3.19 3.24 5.31
C LEU A 101 1.70 3.62 5.39
N ARG A 102 1.02 3.78 4.25
CA ARG A 102 -0.40 4.13 4.17
C ARG A 102 -1.29 3.05 4.78
N TRP A 103 -1.01 1.77 4.52
CA TRP A 103 -1.71 0.64 5.17
C TRP A 103 -1.52 0.67 6.68
N ARG A 104 -0.27 0.84 7.15
CA ARG A 104 0.08 0.88 8.57
C ARG A 104 -0.68 2.00 9.29
N ARG A 105 -0.58 3.21 8.75
CA ARG A 105 -1.12 4.43 9.35
C ARG A 105 -2.65 4.45 9.34
N SER A 106 -3.29 3.93 8.28
CA SER A 106 -4.76 3.83 8.19
C SER A 106 -5.33 2.60 8.92
N SER A 107 -5.08 1.40 8.40
CA SER A 107 -5.70 0.15 8.86
C SER A 107 -4.91 -0.54 9.96
N GLY A 108 -3.58 -0.46 9.91
CA GLY A 108 -2.68 -1.14 10.83
C GLY A 108 -2.81 -0.75 12.30
N HIS A 109 -3.19 0.51 12.55
CA HIS A 109 -3.33 1.12 13.88
C HIS A 109 -4.80 1.50 14.24
N SER A 110 -5.80 0.73 13.75
CA SER A 110 -7.25 1.05 13.79
C SER A 110 -8.16 0.08 14.61
N LEU A 111 -9.33 0.54 15.13
CA LEU A 111 -10.17 -0.19 16.12
C LEU A 111 -10.82 -1.42 15.53
N SER A 112 -11.34 -1.28 14.31
CA SER A 112 -12.02 -2.39 13.64
C SER A 112 -11.03 -3.49 13.22
N GLN A 113 -9.73 -3.22 13.35
CA GLN A 113 -8.62 -4.12 13.02
C GLN A 113 -7.84 -4.53 14.27
N TYR A 114 -8.12 -3.91 15.42
CA TYR A 114 -7.62 -4.34 16.71
C TYR A 114 -8.36 -5.61 17.14
N ASP A 115 -7.66 -6.49 17.86
CA ASP A 115 -8.20 -7.76 18.32
C ASP A 115 -8.38 -7.80 19.84
N ASP A 116 -9.67 -7.73 20.21
CA ASP A 116 -10.21 -7.92 21.55
C ASP A 116 -9.61 -9.08 22.34
N VAL A 117 -9.16 -10.15 21.66
CA VAL A 117 -8.67 -11.40 22.27
C VAL A 117 -7.15 -11.39 22.46
N SER A 118 -6.36 -11.16 21.41
CA SER A 118 -4.89 -11.20 21.49
C SER A 118 -4.25 -9.98 22.17
N LYS A 119 -5.02 -8.91 22.37
CA LYS A 119 -4.54 -7.66 23.00
C LYS A 119 -3.38 -7.00 22.23
N SER A 120 -3.61 -6.76 20.94
CA SER A 120 -2.58 -6.20 20.05
C SER A 120 -3.14 -5.55 18.76
N SER A 121 -2.34 -4.66 18.15
CA SER A 121 -2.70 -3.96 16.90
C SER A 121 -2.57 -4.89 15.70
N LEU A 122 -3.28 -4.59 14.60
CA LEU A 122 -3.10 -5.31 13.34
C LEU A 122 -1.62 -5.27 12.88
N VAL A 123 -0.93 -4.14 13.07
CA VAL A 123 0.52 -4.02 12.86
C VAL A 123 1.30 -4.98 13.76
N ALA A 124 1.09 -4.97 15.08
CA ALA A 124 1.79 -5.86 16.00
C ALA A 124 1.56 -7.35 15.66
N ARG A 125 0.33 -7.74 15.27
CA ARG A 125 -0.01 -9.11 14.85
C ARG A 125 0.69 -9.51 13.55
N VAL A 126 0.71 -8.63 12.55
CA VAL A 126 1.47 -8.84 11.30
C VAL A 126 2.97 -8.95 11.58
N CYS A 127 3.53 -8.07 12.41
CA CYS A 127 4.94 -8.07 12.79
C CYS A 127 5.34 -9.25 13.70
N GLN A 128 4.37 -9.92 14.33
CA GLN A 128 4.53 -11.17 15.08
C GLN A 128 4.26 -12.44 14.23
N LEU A 129 3.84 -12.29 12.97
CA LEU A 129 3.45 -13.37 12.06
C LEU A 129 2.26 -14.21 12.60
N ASP A 130 1.26 -13.55 13.18
CA ASP A 130 0.06 -14.21 13.71
C ASP A 130 -0.84 -14.76 12.60
N LYS A 131 -0.68 -16.07 12.33
CA LYS A 131 -1.41 -16.81 11.30
C LYS A 131 -2.91 -16.99 11.58
N SER A 132 -3.43 -16.49 12.70
CA SER A 132 -4.87 -16.42 12.95
C SER A 132 -5.57 -15.21 12.31
N LEU A 133 -4.80 -14.26 11.74
CA LEU A 133 -5.32 -13.09 11.02
C LEU A 133 -6.12 -13.46 9.74
N PRO A 134 -7.43 -13.18 9.66
CA PRO A 134 -8.19 -13.30 8.41
C PRO A 134 -8.08 -12.04 7.53
N VAL A 135 -7.64 -10.92 8.11
CA VAL A 135 -7.45 -9.62 7.44
C VAL A 135 -5.96 -9.31 7.36
N SER A 136 -5.53 -8.64 6.28
CA SER A 136 -4.11 -8.32 6.00
C SER A 136 -3.18 -9.53 5.80
N GLY A 137 -3.71 -10.67 5.36
CA GLY A 137 -2.91 -11.84 4.97
C GLY A 137 -1.91 -11.56 3.83
N ILE A 138 -2.14 -10.53 3.01
CA ILE A 138 -1.18 -10.06 1.99
C ILE A 138 0.05 -9.44 2.69
N GLN A 139 -0.18 -8.52 3.62
CA GLN A 139 0.88 -7.84 4.39
C GLN A 139 1.62 -8.83 5.30
N MET A 140 0.91 -9.78 5.93
CA MET A 140 1.57 -10.85 6.68
C MET A 140 2.46 -11.72 5.78
N ASN A 141 1.98 -12.16 4.61
CA ASN A 141 2.78 -12.94 3.66
C ASN A 141 3.98 -12.13 3.14
N MET A 142 3.77 -10.85 2.78
CA MET A 142 4.85 -9.95 2.35
C MET A 142 5.94 -9.83 3.42
N TYR A 143 5.56 -9.55 4.67
CA TYR A 143 6.49 -9.45 5.79
C TYR A 143 7.12 -10.81 6.16
N GLU A 144 6.38 -11.92 6.02
CA GLU A 144 6.89 -13.28 6.22
C GLU A 144 8.02 -13.59 5.20
N ASN A 145 7.81 -13.31 3.91
CA ASN A 145 8.83 -13.47 2.87
C ASN A 145 10.07 -12.60 3.11
N ILE A 146 9.89 -11.32 3.47
CA ILE A 146 11.00 -10.40 3.76
C ILE A 146 11.79 -10.86 4.99
N ARG A 147 11.11 -11.34 6.05
CA ARG A 147 11.73 -11.68 7.34
C ARG A 147 12.32 -13.09 7.40
N GLN A 148 11.81 -14.05 6.63
CA GLN A 148 12.34 -15.42 6.63
C GLN A 148 13.66 -15.55 5.87
N ALA A 149 14.02 -14.58 5.04
CA ALA A 149 15.31 -14.50 4.38
C ALA A 149 16.42 -13.96 5.31
N PRO A 150 17.46 -14.75 5.66
CA PRO A 150 17.52 -16.21 5.75
C PRO A 150 17.78 -16.65 7.21
N ARG A 151 16.78 -17.22 7.91
CA ARG A 151 17.00 -17.79 9.26
C ARG A 151 16.09 -18.98 9.62
N ASP A 152 16.26 -20.04 8.83
CA ASP A 152 15.89 -21.45 9.06
C ASP A 152 14.51 -21.97 8.55
N HIS A 153 14.61 -23.05 7.75
CA HIS A 153 13.72 -24.23 7.69
C HIS A 153 12.41 -24.27 6.81
N TRP A 154 12.61 -24.30 5.49
CA TRP A 154 12.21 -25.41 4.60
C TRP A 154 10.74 -25.85 4.31
N THR A 155 9.66 -25.35 4.94
CA THR A 155 8.31 -25.93 4.70
C THR A 155 7.19 -24.98 4.28
N MET A 156 7.19 -24.52 3.02
CA MET A 156 5.94 -24.27 2.26
C MET A 156 6.19 -24.33 0.75
N LEU A 157 5.36 -25.07 0.00
CA LEU A 157 5.49 -25.30 -1.44
C LEU A 157 4.13 -25.20 -2.15
N CYS A 158 4.17 -24.73 -3.40
CA CYS A 158 3.07 -24.79 -4.39
C CYS A 158 1.77 -24.00 -4.07
N GLN A 159 1.79 -22.68 -4.26
CA GLN A 159 0.63 -21.94 -4.80
C GLN A 159 1.07 -20.98 -5.91
N GLY A 160 0.94 -21.42 -7.17
CA GLY A 160 1.30 -20.59 -8.32
C GLY A 160 0.35 -19.41 -8.49
N LYS A 161 0.90 -18.19 -8.56
CA LYS A 161 0.10 -16.95 -8.65
C LYS A 161 0.69 -15.87 -9.58
N TYR A 162 1.57 -16.26 -10.50
CA TYR A 162 2.26 -15.35 -11.43
C TYR A 162 1.82 -15.55 -12.88
N ILE A 163 0.67 -14.97 -13.22
CA ILE A 163 0.30 -14.61 -14.61
C ILE A 163 -0.38 -13.23 -14.51
N LYS A 164 0.26 -12.16 -15.00
CA LYS A 164 -0.37 -10.83 -15.12
C LYS A 164 -1.60 -10.94 -16.05
N PRO A 165 -2.85 -10.78 -15.57
CA PRO A 165 -4.03 -11.05 -16.39
C PRO A 165 -4.36 -9.91 -17.38
N GLU A 166 -3.78 -8.72 -17.15
CA GLU A 166 -4.04 -7.48 -17.90
C GLU A 166 -2.92 -7.12 -18.89
N ALA A 167 -1.97 -8.04 -19.12
CA ALA A 167 -0.88 -7.85 -20.09
C ALA A 167 -1.41 -7.67 -21.52
N GLU A 168 -1.10 -6.53 -22.15
CA GLU A 168 -1.47 -6.22 -23.53
C GLU A 168 -0.31 -6.45 -24.52
N GLY A 169 -0.66 -6.56 -25.82
CA GLY A 169 0.33 -6.65 -26.90
C GLY A 169 1.25 -7.87 -26.82
N VAL A 170 2.57 -7.62 -26.90
CA VAL A 170 3.61 -8.66 -27.02
C VAL A 170 3.80 -9.46 -25.72
N GLU A 171 3.58 -8.84 -24.55
CA GLU A 171 3.70 -9.51 -23.25
C GLU A 171 2.74 -10.71 -23.16
N ARG A 172 1.49 -10.54 -23.64
CA ARG A 172 0.45 -11.59 -23.68
C ARG A 172 0.82 -12.82 -24.51
N PHE A 173 1.67 -12.67 -25.52
CA PHE A 173 2.15 -13.80 -26.33
C PHE A 173 3.01 -14.73 -25.48
N PHE A 174 3.95 -14.17 -24.71
CA PHE A 174 4.86 -14.91 -23.84
C PHE A 174 4.19 -15.42 -22.56
N THR A 175 3.29 -14.64 -21.93
CA THR A 175 2.62 -15.05 -20.68
C THR A 175 1.46 -16.03 -20.87
N GLY A 176 0.74 -15.94 -22.01
CA GLY A 176 -0.50 -16.70 -22.21
C GLY A 176 -0.43 -17.84 -23.25
N GLN A 177 0.10 -17.57 -24.45
CA GLN A 177 -0.06 -18.51 -25.57
C GLN A 177 1.05 -19.56 -25.65
N VAL A 178 2.31 -19.18 -25.39
CA VAL A 178 3.44 -20.14 -25.50
C VAL A 178 3.34 -21.28 -24.47
N LEU A 179 2.92 -20.98 -23.24
CA LEU A 179 2.69 -22.01 -22.20
C LEU A 179 1.60 -23.02 -22.61
N LEU A 180 0.49 -22.57 -23.21
CA LEU A 180 -0.56 -23.46 -23.70
C LEU A 180 -0.13 -24.33 -24.88
N VAL A 181 0.80 -23.86 -25.72
CA VAL A 181 1.41 -24.67 -26.80
C VAL A 181 2.34 -25.75 -26.25
N LEU A 182 3.05 -25.47 -25.15
CA LEU A 182 3.94 -26.44 -24.50
C LEU A 182 3.18 -27.50 -23.69
N ASP A 183 2.11 -27.11 -22.98
CA ASP A 183 1.32 -28.06 -22.18
C ASP A 183 0.33 -28.88 -23.04
N GLY A 184 -0.20 -28.28 -24.11
CA GLY A 184 -1.00 -28.97 -25.13
C GLY A 184 -0.27 -30.14 -25.83
N GLY A 185 1.06 -30.24 -25.71
CA GLY A 185 1.85 -31.37 -26.18
C GLY A 185 1.67 -32.67 -25.39
N LYS A 186 1.12 -32.63 -24.16
CA LYS A 186 0.97 -33.81 -23.28
C LYS A 186 -0.43 -34.44 -23.35
N GLY A 187 -1.05 -34.39 -24.54
CA GLY A 187 -2.47 -34.70 -24.77
C GLY A 187 -2.81 -35.97 -25.59
N GLY A 188 -1.86 -36.87 -25.86
CA GLY A 188 -2.18 -38.22 -26.40
C GLY A 188 -1.35 -38.70 -27.59
N ALA A 189 -0.23 -39.37 -27.31
CA ALA A 189 0.52 -40.18 -28.28
C ALA A 189 0.82 -41.62 -27.80
N GLY A 190 0.30 -42.01 -26.63
CA GLY A 190 0.36 -43.39 -26.15
C GLY A 190 -0.73 -44.26 -26.77
N THR A 191 -0.38 -45.48 -27.19
CA THR A 191 -1.29 -46.53 -27.68
C THR A 191 -1.80 -46.38 -29.13
N ARG A 192 -0.90 -46.48 -30.11
CA ARG A 192 -1.11 -47.18 -31.40
C ARG A 192 0.23 -47.51 -32.06
N VAL A 193 0.22 -48.43 -33.03
CA VAL A 193 1.40 -48.93 -33.80
C VAL A 193 2.44 -49.70 -32.97
N ILE A 194 1.94 -50.63 -32.14
CA ILE A 194 2.43 -52.01 -32.24
C ILE A 194 1.36 -52.77 -33.03
N ASN A 195 1.77 -53.75 -33.85
CA ASN A 195 0.91 -54.53 -34.75
C ASN A 195 0.21 -53.74 -35.87
N ALA A 196 0.99 -53.04 -36.69
CA ALA A 196 0.76 -53.09 -38.13
C ALA A 196 1.70 -54.16 -38.73
N SER A 197 1.24 -55.41 -38.78
CA SER A 197 1.90 -56.49 -39.53
C SER A 197 2.05 -56.05 -41.00
N GLY A 198 3.14 -56.27 -41.70
CA GLY A 198 3.73 -57.58 -41.97
C GLY A 198 3.57 -57.87 -43.48
N THR A 199 4.56 -58.52 -44.11
CA THR A 199 4.61 -58.85 -45.55
C THR A 199 4.40 -57.69 -46.54
N PHE A 200 5.51 -57.15 -47.05
CA PHE A 200 5.89 -57.53 -48.41
C PHE A 200 7.41 -57.65 -48.57
N THR A 201 7.80 -58.72 -49.26
CA THR A 201 9.13 -59.15 -49.77
C THR A 201 10.31 -58.16 -49.68
N ALA A 202 11.50 -58.50 -49.16
CA ALA A 202 12.39 -59.61 -49.54
C ALA A 202 12.89 -59.54 -51.01
N SER A 203 14.19 -59.79 -51.23
CA SER A 203 14.98 -59.32 -52.39
C SER A 203 15.32 -57.82 -52.28
N ILE A 204 16.53 -57.35 -52.61
CA ILE A 204 17.62 -57.97 -53.40
C ILE A 204 18.93 -58.08 -52.60
N ALA A 205 19.67 -59.15 -52.87
CA ALA A 205 21.10 -59.38 -52.65
C ALA A 205 21.73 -58.96 -51.30
N THR A 206 21.91 -59.98 -50.47
CA THR A 206 23.21 -60.34 -49.90
C THR A 206 24.39 -59.89 -50.78
N TYR A 207 25.16 -58.90 -50.31
CA TYR A 207 26.58 -58.80 -50.65
C TYR A 207 27.40 -58.72 -49.37
N CYS A 208 27.86 -59.88 -48.92
CA CYS A 208 28.92 -59.97 -47.93
C CYS A 208 30.23 -59.45 -48.55
N VAL A 209 30.46 -58.14 -48.51
CA VAL A 209 31.82 -57.60 -48.61
C VAL A 209 32.51 -57.89 -47.28
N ALA A 210 33.00 -59.13 -47.13
CA ALA A 210 33.94 -59.53 -46.09
C ALA A 210 35.33 -58.93 -46.36
N GLY A 211 35.38 -57.64 -46.66
CA GLY A 211 36.60 -56.86 -46.68
C GLY A 211 37.02 -56.63 -45.24
N ALA A 212 38.20 -57.14 -44.86
CA ALA A 212 38.69 -57.00 -43.50
C ALA A 212 38.72 -55.52 -43.09
N VAL A 213 37.98 -55.18 -42.04
CA VAL A 213 38.11 -53.89 -41.36
C VAL A 213 39.51 -53.84 -40.77
N LYS A 214 40.45 -53.26 -41.52
CA LYS A 214 41.78 -52.90 -41.00
C LYS A 214 41.53 -52.08 -39.75
N ALA A 215 42.14 -52.48 -38.63
CA ALA A 215 41.98 -51.82 -37.33
C ALA A 215 42.04 -50.30 -37.53
N LEU A 216 40.96 -49.62 -37.17
CA LEU A 216 40.75 -48.22 -37.55
C LEU A 216 41.85 -47.38 -36.89
N ALA A 217 42.80 -46.90 -37.69
CA ALA A 217 43.90 -46.10 -37.18
C ALA A 217 43.33 -44.84 -36.54
N ILE A 218 43.77 -44.54 -35.31
CA ILE A 218 43.17 -43.52 -34.44
C ILE A 218 43.01 -42.20 -35.21
N GLY A 219 41.79 -41.65 -35.20
CA GLY A 219 41.30 -40.71 -36.20
C GLY A 219 41.84 -39.29 -36.07
N ARG A 220 43.15 -39.10 -36.23
CA ARG A 220 43.79 -37.80 -36.01
C ARG A 220 43.31 -36.74 -37.01
N LEU A 221 42.55 -35.77 -36.50
CA LEU A 221 42.03 -34.65 -37.29
C LEU A 221 43.18 -33.78 -37.83
N THR A 222 43.37 -33.74 -39.15
CA THR A 222 44.50 -33.03 -39.79
C THR A 222 44.18 -31.61 -40.22
N ALA A 223 42.97 -31.36 -40.75
CA ALA A 223 42.54 -30.03 -41.21
C ALA A 223 41.01 -29.87 -41.19
N VAL A 224 40.54 -28.64 -40.98
CA VAL A 224 39.12 -28.25 -41.05
C VAL A 224 38.94 -27.17 -42.11
N SER A 225 37.93 -27.34 -42.99
CA SER A 225 37.69 -26.43 -44.12
C SER A 225 37.27 -25.03 -43.67
N ARG A 226 37.62 -23.99 -44.46
CA ARG A 226 37.29 -22.59 -44.14
C ARG A 226 35.79 -22.36 -43.91
N ARG A 227 34.92 -23.04 -44.68
CA ARG A 227 33.46 -22.94 -44.52
C ARG A 227 33.00 -23.42 -43.15
N ARG A 228 33.48 -24.58 -42.67
CA ARG A 228 33.15 -25.06 -41.32
C ARG A 228 33.70 -24.13 -40.24
N LYS A 229 34.93 -23.60 -40.38
CA LYS A 229 35.48 -22.62 -39.43
C LYS A 229 34.60 -21.38 -39.28
N VAL A 230 34.03 -20.85 -40.36
CA VAL A 230 33.07 -19.74 -40.29
C VAL A 230 31.78 -20.15 -39.57
N ILE A 231 31.21 -21.32 -39.88
CA ILE A 231 29.96 -21.79 -39.25
C ILE A 231 30.17 -22.05 -37.75
N SER A 232 31.24 -22.76 -37.35
CA SER A 232 31.59 -22.98 -35.94
C SER A 232 31.86 -21.66 -35.21
N SER A 233 32.46 -20.66 -35.87
CA SER A 233 32.67 -19.33 -35.28
C SER A 233 31.35 -18.55 -35.10
N LEU A 234 30.38 -18.72 -36.00
CA LEU A 234 29.04 -18.13 -35.86
C LEU A 234 28.23 -18.80 -34.74
N LEU A 235 28.31 -20.13 -34.62
CA LEU A 235 27.68 -20.88 -33.54
C LEU A 235 28.32 -20.56 -32.17
N LEU A 236 29.64 -20.40 -32.11
CA LEU A 236 30.33 -19.94 -30.90
C LEU A 236 29.93 -18.51 -30.53
N PHE A 237 29.83 -17.60 -31.51
CA PHE A 237 29.34 -16.24 -31.27
C PHE A 237 27.90 -16.23 -30.77
N TYR A 238 27.01 -17.06 -31.35
CA TYR A 238 25.66 -17.25 -30.84
C TYR A 238 25.66 -17.74 -29.39
N ARG A 239 26.43 -18.79 -29.05
CA ARG A 239 26.51 -19.31 -27.67
C ARG A 239 27.03 -18.24 -26.70
N LEU A 240 27.97 -17.38 -27.11
CA LEU A 240 28.44 -16.25 -26.29
C LEU A 240 27.36 -15.18 -26.08
N VAL A 241 26.55 -14.89 -27.10
CA VAL A 241 25.40 -13.96 -26.97
C VAL A 241 24.32 -14.56 -26.07
N ALA A 242 23.97 -15.84 -26.26
CA ALA A 242 22.98 -16.54 -25.43
C ALA A 242 23.43 -16.63 -23.96
N ALA A 243 24.70 -16.99 -23.71
CA ALA A 243 25.27 -16.99 -22.36
C ALA A 243 25.31 -15.58 -21.75
N GLY A 244 25.64 -14.54 -22.53
CA GLY A 244 25.59 -13.14 -22.07
C GLY A 244 24.19 -12.68 -21.69
N LEU A 245 23.17 -13.07 -22.47
CA LEU A 245 21.76 -12.81 -22.15
C LEU A 245 21.29 -13.60 -20.93
N LEU A 246 21.65 -14.87 -20.80
CA LEU A 246 21.32 -15.69 -19.62
C LEU A 246 21.98 -15.16 -18.35
N ILE A 247 23.23 -14.67 -18.41
CA ILE A 247 23.89 -14.00 -17.29
C ILE A 247 23.17 -12.68 -16.94
N TYR A 248 22.82 -11.87 -17.94
CA TYR A 248 22.11 -10.60 -17.74
C TYR A 248 20.74 -10.82 -17.09
N VAL A 249 19.86 -11.60 -17.75
CA VAL A 249 18.49 -11.84 -17.29
C VAL A 249 18.47 -12.67 -16.02
N GLY A 250 19.34 -13.68 -15.90
CA GLY A 250 19.53 -14.45 -14.67
C GLY A 250 20.00 -13.60 -13.49
N THR A 251 20.78 -12.53 -13.72
CA THR A 251 21.15 -11.58 -12.66
C THR A 251 19.93 -10.80 -12.18
N PHE A 252 19.13 -10.23 -13.09
CA PHE A 252 17.90 -9.51 -12.71
C PHE A 252 16.92 -10.44 -11.97
N PHE A 253 16.71 -11.64 -12.50
CA PHE A 253 15.90 -12.69 -11.88
C PHE A 253 16.34 -12.97 -10.43
N LEU A 254 17.63 -13.31 -10.22
CA LEU A 254 18.17 -13.63 -8.88
C LEU A 254 18.16 -12.46 -7.90
N VAL A 255 18.11 -11.21 -8.38
CA VAL A 255 18.05 -10.00 -7.54
C VAL A 255 16.61 -9.66 -7.14
N TYR A 256 15.64 -9.86 -8.03
CA TYR A 256 14.24 -9.50 -7.80
C TYR A 256 13.37 -10.61 -7.22
N THR A 257 13.78 -11.89 -7.30
CA THR A 257 13.09 -12.99 -6.59
C THR A 257 13.30 -12.90 -5.07
N VAL A 258 12.37 -12.25 -4.37
CA VAL A 258 12.36 -12.15 -2.89
C VAL A 258 12.15 -13.53 -2.23
N ASN A 259 11.40 -14.43 -2.87
CA ASN A 259 11.10 -15.76 -2.35
C ASN A 259 12.20 -16.78 -2.72
N VAL A 260 12.93 -17.26 -1.70
CA VAL A 260 14.01 -18.25 -1.82
C VAL A 260 13.52 -19.58 -2.42
N THR A 261 12.26 -19.97 -2.20
CA THR A 261 11.67 -21.18 -2.77
C THR A 261 11.53 -21.07 -4.29
N GLU A 262 11.11 -19.91 -4.80
CA GLU A 262 11.04 -19.64 -6.25
C GLU A 262 12.44 -19.60 -6.86
N LEU A 263 13.41 -18.99 -6.17
CA LEU A 263 14.81 -18.96 -6.60
C LEU A 263 15.37 -20.38 -6.77
N ILE A 264 15.11 -21.29 -5.81
CA ILE A 264 15.54 -22.70 -5.90
C ILE A 264 14.79 -23.45 -7.01
N LEU A 265 13.47 -23.32 -7.11
CA LEU A 265 12.67 -23.99 -8.15
C LEU A 265 13.13 -23.61 -9.56
N ASN A 266 13.38 -22.33 -9.79
CA ASN A 266 13.82 -21.83 -11.10
C ASN A 266 15.30 -22.11 -11.38
N ALA A 267 16.17 -22.19 -10.35
CA ALA A 267 17.53 -22.69 -10.51
C ALA A 267 17.56 -24.18 -10.91
N VAL A 268 16.67 -25.02 -10.33
CA VAL A 268 16.51 -26.42 -10.73
C VAL A 268 15.94 -26.53 -12.15
N ALA A 269 14.95 -25.71 -12.50
CA ALA A 269 14.40 -25.66 -13.86
C ALA A 269 15.46 -25.25 -14.89
N LEU A 270 16.32 -24.28 -14.56
CA LEU A 270 17.45 -23.88 -15.41
C LEU A 270 18.49 -25.01 -15.54
N GLY A 271 18.76 -25.77 -14.48
CA GLY A 271 19.57 -26.99 -14.55
C GLY A 271 19.01 -28.00 -15.55
N ILE A 272 17.73 -28.32 -15.45
CA ILE A 272 17.03 -29.22 -16.39
C ILE A 272 17.08 -28.69 -17.84
N ILE A 273 16.98 -27.37 -18.04
CA ILE A 273 17.09 -26.73 -19.36
C ILE A 273 18.51 -26.85 -19.95
N LEU A 274 19.55 -26.90 -19.11
CA LEU A 274 20.92 -27.18 -19.54
C LEU A 274 21.11 -28.67 -19.85
N ASP A 275 20.70 -29.57 -18.93
CA ASP A 275 20.78 -31.04 -19.09
C ASP A 275 20.02 -31.55 -20.35
N ILE A 276 19.08 -30.76 -20.87
CA ILE A 276 18.36 -31.02 -22.12
C ILE A 276 19.27 -30.98 -23.36
N ASP A 277 20.42 -30.26 -23.38
CA ASP A 277 21.31 -30.25 -24.55
C ASP A 277 22.15 -31.55 -24.68
N ASP A 278 22.56 -32.14 -23.55
CA ASP A 278 23.09 -33.50 -23.47
C ASP A 278 22.02 -34.56 -23.82
N LEU A 279 20.79 -34.44 -23.32
CA LEU A 279 19.67 -35.35 -23.70
C LEU A 279 19.29 -35.23 -25.20
N LEU A 280 19.45 -34.05 -25.80
CA LEU A 280 19.31 -33.84 -27.24
C LEU A 280 20.47 -34.45 -28.03
N PHE A 281 21.70 -34.43 -27.50
CA PHE A 281 22.79 -35.22 -28.08
C PHE A 281 22.45 -36.70 -28.02
N ASP A 282 21.97 -37.21 -26.88
CA ASP A 282 21.58 -38.61 -26.72
C ASP A 282 20.49 -39.01 -27.74
N ALA A 283 19.44 -38.19 -27.90
CA ALA A 283 18.33 -38.47 -28.81
C ALA A 283 18.68 -38.33 -30.31
N LEU A 284 19.58 -37.41 -30.67
CA LEU A 284 19.82 -37.01 -32.08
C LEU A 284 21.19 -37.46 -32.63
N ALA A 285 22.16 -37.80 -31.78
CA ALA A 285 23.46 -38.28 -32.21
C ALA A 285 23.36 -39.71 -32.76
N THR A 286 23.37 -39.81 -34.09
CA THR A 286 23.46 -41.10 -34.80
C THR A 286 24.59 -41.96 -34.24
N THR A 287 24.39 -43.27 -34.14
CA THR A 287 25.37 -44.21 -33.56
C THR A 287 26.78 -44.09 -34.15
N PRO A 288 26.98 -43.90 -35.48
CA PRO A 288 28.30 -43.64 -36.05
C PRO A 288 28.91 -42.30 -35.60
N GLY A 289 28.08 -41.28 -35.36
CA GLY A 289 28.50 -39.98 -34.85
C GLY A 289 29.03 -40.06 -33.42
N ARG A 290 28.29 -40.71 -32.51
CA ARG A 290 28.78 -41.02 -31.14
C ARG A 290 30.08 -41.81 -31.16
N HIS A 291 30.12 -42.88 -31.94
CA HIS A 291 31.30 -43.74 -32.05
C HIS A 291 32.51 -43.00 -32.65
N LEU A 292 32.29 -42.00 -33.51
CA LEU A 292 33.34 -41.10 -33.99
C LEU A 292 33.82 -40.14 -32.89
N VAL A 293 32.91 -39.53 -32.12
CA VAL A 293 33.23 -38.65 -30.98
C VAL A 293 34.10 -39.38 -29.95
N HIS A 294 33.72 -40.59 -29.53
CA HIS A 294 34.53 -41.39 -28.60
C HIS A 294 35.87 -41.91 -29.17
N GLN A 295 36.06 -41.92 -30.50
CA GLN A 295 37.30 -42.38 -31.15
C GLN A 295 38.26 -41.26 -31.57
N LEU A 296 37.93 -40.01 -31.26
CA LEU A 296 38.79 -38.87 -31.53
C LEU A 296 39.78 -38.64 -30.39
N ASP A 297 41.08 -38.72 -30.71
CA ASP A 297 42.14 -38.24 -29.82
C ASP A 297 41.89 -36.79 -29.40
N ALA A 298 42.11 -36.50 -28.13
CA ALA A 298 41.99 -35.16 -27.57
C ALA A 298 42.91 -34.18 -28.33
N LEU A 299 42.35 -33.10 -28.88
CA LEU A 299 43.09 -32.19 -29.75
C LEU A 299 44.09 -31.36 -28.93
N PRO A 300 45.39 -31.33 -29.26
CA PRO A 300 46.34 -30.47 -28.57
C PRO A 300 45.98 -29.01 -28.85
N MET A 301 45.54 -28.28 -27.82
CA MET A 301 45.21 -26.87 -27.98
C MET A 301 46.50 -26.04 -28.09
N PRO A 302 46.54 -25.00 -28.93
CA PRO A 302 47.55 -23.96 -28.81
C PRO A 302 47.33 -23.25 -27.46
N SER A 303 48.40 -23.05 -26.69
CA SER A 303 48.33 -22.25 -25.47
C SER A 303 47.84 -20.83 -25.80
N PHE A 304 46.95 -20.29 -24.95
CA PHE A 304 46.49 -18.91 -25.11
C PHE A 304 47.68 -17.93 -25.02
N PRO A 305 47.68 -16.84 -25.80
CA PRO A 305 48.80 -15.91 -25.82
C PRO A 305 48.97 -15.24 -24.45
N ARG A 306 50.06 -15.59 -23.74
CA ARG A 306 50.39 -14.97 -22.45
C ARG A 306 50.79 -13.52 -22.66
N PHE A 307 50.06 -12.58 -22.07
CA PHE A 307 50.40 -11.16 -22.13
C PHE A 307 51.19 -10.78 -20.87
N ARG A 308 52.49 -10.50 -21.03
CA ARG A 308 53.41 -10.14 -19.92
C ARG A 308 53.41 -11.16 -18.76
N GLY A 309 53.31 -12.45 -19.08
CA GLY A 309 53.26 -13.55 -18.11
C GLY A 309 51.87 -13.85 -17.53
N ALA A 310 50.87 -13.02 -17.77
CA ALA A 310 49.48 -13.34 -17.44
C ALA A 310 48.86 -14.24 -18.51
N ASP A 311 48.23 -15.34 -18.08
CA ASP A 311 47.35 -16.16 -18.91
C ASP A 311 46.05 -15.41 -19.21
N ALA A 312 45.56 -15.52 -20.44
CA ALA A 312 44.26 -15.00 -20.85
C ALA A 312 43.11 -15.57 -20.00
N LYS A 313 43.20 -16.82 -19.55
CA LYS A 313 42.22 -17.48 -18.66
C LYS A 313 42.15 -16.79 -17.29
N SER A 314 43.32 -16.57 -16.67
CA SER A 314 43.46 -15.83 -15.42
C SER A 314 43.01 -14.36 -15.57
N THR A 315 43.38 -13.72 -16.68
CA THR A 315 42.96 -12.35 -16.99
C THR A 315 41.44 -12.24 -17.15
N THR A 316 40.80 -13.20 -17.81
CA THR A 316 39.34 -13.24 -18.01
C THR A 316 38.61 -13.43 -16.67
N MET A 317 39.04 -14.38 -15.83
CA MET A 317 38.48 -14.54 -14.48
C MET A 317 38.69 -13.29 -13.62
N SER A 318 39.84 -12.64 -13.74
CA SER A 318 40.13 -11.37 -13.05
C SER A 318 39.21 -10.22 -13.50
N LEU A 319 38.73 -10.24 -14.75
CA LEU A 319 37.79 -9.25 -15.29
C LEU A 319 36.33 -9.51 -14.86
N LEU A 320 35.97 -10.76 -14.52
CA LEU A 320 34.63 -11.09 -14.01
C LEU A 320 34.41 -10.60 -12.56
N SER A 321 35.46 -10.55 -11.74
CA SER A 321 35.37 -10.12 -10.33
C SER A 321 34.89 -8.66 -10.15
N PRO A 322 35.37 -7.65 -10.90
CA PRO A 322 34.75 -6.33 -10.95
C PRO A 322 33.29 -6.34 -11.42
N GLY A 323 32.90 -7.30 -12.26
CA GLY A 323 31.52 -7.49 -12.71
C GLY A 323 30.58 -7.88 -11.58
N THR A 324 30.95 -8.87 -10.75
CA THR A 324 30.14 -9.28 -9.60
C THR A 324 30.07 -8.19 -8.53
N HIS A 325 31.16 -7.46 -8.28
CA HIS A 325 31.15 -6.28 -7.39
C HIS A 325 30.24 -5.17 -7.93
N ARG A 326 30.22 -4.93 -9.25
CA ARG A 326 29.30 -3.95 -9.85
C ARG A 326 27.85 -4.35 -9.63
N ILE A 327 27.49 -5.60 -9.92
CA ILE A 327 26.14 -6.15 -9.68
C ILE A 327 25.76 -5.98 -8.21
N TYR A 328 26.66 -6.30 -7.28
CA TYR A 328 26.44 -6.11 -5.85
C TYR A 328 26.04 -4.65 -5.53
N PHE A 329 26.84 -3.66 -5.96
CA PHE A 329 26.57 -2.26 -5.62
C PHE A 329 25.43 -1.61 -6.43
N THR A 330 25.17 -2.02 -7.67
CA THR A 330 24.14 -1.39 -8.52
C THR A 330 22.78 -2.08 -8.49
N MET A 331 22.68 -3.31 -7.96
CA MET A 331 21.45 -4.11 -7.98
C MET A 331 21.14 -4.72 -6.62
N LEU A 332 22.08 -5.46 -6.01
CA LEU A 332 21.79 -6.18 -4.76
C LEU A 332 21.70 -5.25 -3.54
N ALA A 333 22.64 -4.31 -3.41
CA ALA A 333 22.62 -3.33 -2.32
C ALA A 333 21.35 -2.46 -2.28
N PRO A 334 20.88 -1.86 -3.41
CA PRO A 334 19.63 -1.09 -3.38
C PRO A 334 18.40 -1.95 -3.11
N ILE A 335 18.25 -3.17 -3.67
CA ILE A 335 17.06 -3.99 -3.34
C ILE A 335 17.05 -4.44 -1.87
N VAL A 336 18.21 -4.75 -1.29
CA VAL A 336 18.33 -5.08 0.14
C VAL A 336 17.99 -3.86 1.01
N GLN A 337 18.36 -2.65 0.58
CA GLN A 337 17.91 -1.42 1.25
C GLN A 337 16.38 -1.25 1.14
N THR A 338 15.80 -1.36 -0.06
CA THR A 338 14.33 -1.28 -0.26
C THR A 338 13.56 -2.31 0.56
N LEU A 339 14.04 -3.56 0.64
CA LEU A 339 13.47 -4.61 1.50
C LEU A 339 13.55 -4.24 3.00
N THR A 340 14.66 -3.63 3.42
CA THR A 340 14.85 -3.13 4.78
C THR A 340 13.93 -1.93 5.08
N ASP A 341 13.76 -1.04 4.11
CA ASP A 341 12.90 0.14 4.22
C ASP A 341 11.42 -0.25 4.29
N VAL A 342 10.95 -1.22 3.48
CA VAL A 342 9.61 -1.80 3.62
C VAL A 342 9.43 -2.48 4.97
N SER A 343 10.41 -3.28 5.42
CA SER A 343 10.37 -3.94 6.74
C SER A 343 10.27 -2.92 7.89
N SER A 344 10.96 -1.78 7.76
CA SER A 344 10.93 -0.67 8.71
C SER A 344 9.64 0.16 8.61
N ALA A 345 9.12 0.38 7.40
CA ALA A 345 7.82 1.02 7.19
C ALA A 345 6.69 0.22 7.85
N MET A 346 6.66 -1.10 7.64
CA MET A 346 5.66 -1.99 8.24
C MET A 346 5.84 -2.18 9.75
N CYS A 347 7.09 -2.37 10.22
CA CYS A 347 7.37 -2.91 11.56
C CYS A 347 8.46 -2.19 12.36
N GLY A 348 9.01 -1.07 11.89
CA GLY A 348 9.89 -0.20 12.67
C GLY A 348 9.11 0.68 13.67
N GLY A 349 9.81 1.37 14.58
CA GLY A 349 9.18 2.31 15.52
C GLY A 349 8.21 1.67 16.52
N ALA A 350 7.23 2.45 17.01
CA ALA A 350 6.19 1.96 17.91
C ALA A 350 5.15 1.10 17.15
N GLN A 351 4.97 -0.16 17.56
CA GLN A 351 3.92 -1.05 17.03
C GLN A 351 2.69 -1.11 17.95
N GLN A 352 2.90 -0.98 19.27
CA GLN A 352 1.89 -1.16 20.31
C GLN A 352 1.12 0.13 20.62
N PHE A 353 0.60 0.77 19.58
CA PHE A 353 -0.27 1.94 19.68
C PHE A 353 -1.27 1.96 18.52
N VAL A 354 -2.21 2.90 18.60
CA VAL A 354 -3.48 2.92 17.87
C VAL A 354 -4.17 4.28 18.05
N TRP A 355 -5.11 4.63 17.17
CA TRP A 355 -5.79 5.92 17.19
C TRP A 355 -7.24 5.83 16.68
N THR A 356 -8.19 6.58 17.26
CA THR A 356 -9.53 6.84 16.68
C THR A 356 -9.75 8.30 16.34
N LEU A 357 -10.72 8.54 15.46
CA LEU A 357 -11.41 9.83 15.35
C LEU A 357 -12.70 9.79 16.16
N ASP A 358 -12.78 10.66 17.16
CA ASP A 358 -14.02 11.12 17.73
C ASP A 358 -14.93 11.74 16.63
N LYS A 359 -16.25 11.76 16.84
CA LYS A 359 -17.25 12.49 16.03
C LYS A 359 -16.88 13.96 15.80
N ARG A 360 -15.99 14.51 16.63
CA ARG A 360 -15.42 15.87 16.56
C ARG A 360 -14.14 16.01 15.71
N ARG A 361 -13.70 14.94 15.03
CA ARG A 361 -12.40 14.78 14.34
C ARG A 361 -11.15 14.86 15.23
N VAL A 362 -11.31 14.87 16.55
CA VAL A 362 -10.20 14.81 17.50
C VAL A 362 -9.57 13.41 17.47
N VAL A 363 -8.23 13.37 17.32
CA VAL A 363 -7.46 12.12 17.32
C VAL A 363 -7.26 11.67 18.77
N LEU A 364 -7.96 10.60 19.16
CA LEU A 364 -7.78 9.93 20.45
C LEU A 364 -6.84 8.75 20.23
N MET A 365 -5.63 8.84 20.78
CA MET A 365 -4.62 7.79 20.71
C MET A 365 -4.64 6.95 21.98
N SER A 366 -4.14 5.72 21.88
CA SER A 366 -3.84 4.91 23.06
C SER A 366 -2.66 4.00 22.76
N PRO A 367 -1.89 3.52 23.77
CA PRO A 367 -1.19 2.25 23.62
C PRO A 367 -2.21 1.18 23.22
N THR A 368 -1.84 0.14 22.47
CA THR A 368 -2.85 -0.88 22.14
C THR A 368 -3.43 -1.49 23.41
N ASP A 369 -4.74 -1.37 23.55
CA ASP A 369 -5.73 -2.26 22.90
C ASP A 369 -6.78 -1.66 21.89
N GLY A 370 -6.44 -0.75 20.94
CA GLY A 370 -7.30 -0.12 19.86
C GLY A 370 -7.42 1.45 19.89
N GLY A 371 -7.72 2.28 18.85
CA GLY A 371 -7.98 2.19 17.38
C GLY A 371 -9.28 3.01 17.05
N GLY A 372 -9.80 3.50 15.89
CA GLY A 372 -9.59 3.62 14.39
C GLY A 372 -10.46 4.79 13.84
N TRP A 373 -10.43 5.35 12.61
CA TRP A 373 -10.31 4.80 11.24
C TRP A 373 -10.13 5.96 10.20
N ASP A 374 -10.13 5.65 8.90
CA ASP A 374 -10.28 6.52 7.68
C ASP A 374 -9.05 7.16 6.99
N ASN A 375 -9.17 7.33 5.67
CA ASN A 375 -8.11 7.76 4.73
C ASN A 375 -8.16 9.27 4.43
N LEU A 376 -7.40 10.08 5.17
CA LEU A 376 -7.10 11.47 4.82
C LEU A 376 -5.59 11.73 4.95
N SER A 377 -4.86 11.63 3.84
CA SER A 377 -3.54 12.27 3.70
C SER A 377 -3.66 13.77 3.98
N ASP A 378 -2.62 14.36 4.56
CA ASP A 378 -2.54 15.77 4.99
C ASP A 378 -3.43 16.18 6.20
N SER A 379 -4.00 15.22 6.94
CA SER A 379 -4.80 15.48 8.14
C SER A 379 -4.00 15.52 9.45
N ILE A 380 -4.63 16.02 10.53
CA ILE A 380 -4.13 15.91 11.92
C ILE A 380 -3.84 14.45 12.30
N GLN A 381 -4.57 13.47 11.72
CA GLN A 381 -4.34 12.04 11.98
C GLN A 381 -2.93 11.63 11.55
N TYR A 382 -2.51 12.06 10.36
CA TYR A 382 -1.16 11.78 9.86
C TYR A 382 -0.10 12.35 10.80
N LEU A 383 -0.25 13.61 11.24
CA LEU A 383 0.72 14.25 12.15
C LEU A 383 0.76 13.58 13.53
N ALA A 384 -0.39 13.21 14.09
CA ALA A 384 -0.46 12.50 15.38
C ALA A 384 0.12 11.08 15.30
N VAL A 385 -0.10 10.37 14.20
CA VAL A 385 0.42 9.02 13.97
C VAL A 385 1.92 9.05 13.67
N ASP A 386 2.41 9.98 12.85
CA ASP A 386 3.84 10.18 12.59
C ASP A 386 4.59 10.59 13.88
N GLU A 387 4.00 11.49 14.68
CA GLU A 387 4.48 11.83 16.02
C GLU A 387 4.56 10.59 16.93
N ALA A 388 3.49 9.78 17.01
CA ALA A 388 3.44 8.56 17.80
C ALA A 388 4.42 7.46 17.34
N GLU A 389 4.60 7.29 16.03
CA GLU A 389 5.58 6.37 15.44
C GLU A 389 7.03 6.80 15.75
N SER A 390 7.27 8.11 15.83
CA SER A 390 8.58 8.69 16.17
C SER A 390 8.96 8.59 17.66
N LEU A 391 7.99 8.33 18.56
CA LEU A 391 8.25 8.26 19.99
C LEU A 391 9.17 7.07 20.34
N PRO A 392 10.19 7.28 21.20
CA PRO A 392 11.19 6.25 21.51
C PRO A 392 10.59 5.12 22.36
N SER A 393 10.21 4.04 21.70
CA SER A 393 9.79 2.78 22.34
C SER A 393 10.96 2.01 22.93
N VAL A 394 10.70 1.22 23.97
CA VAL A 394 11.61 0.18 24.48
C VAL A 394 10.84 -1.12 24.48
N ASP A 395 11.43 -2.17 23.89
CA ASP A 395 10.81 -3.50 23.71
C ASP A 395 9.41 -3.44 23.04
N GLY A 396 9.20 -2.45 22.17
CA GLY A 396 7.94 -2.19 21.46
C GLY A 396 6.92 -1.34 22.24
N PHE A 397 7.14 -1.07 23.53
CA PHE A 397 6.24 -0.30 24.39
C PHE A 397 6.61 1.18 24.45
N LEU A 398 5.60 2.05 24.46
CA LEU A 398 5.75 3.50 24.58
C LEU A 398 6.04 3.94 26.01
N LYS A 399 7.01 4.83 26.19
CA LYS A 399 7.34 5.43 27.49
C LYS A 399 6.38 6.59 27.81
N LEU A 400 5.52 6.38 28.81
CA LEU A 400 4.54 7.35 29.34
C LEU A 400 5.06 8.78 29.55
N GLN A 401 6.34 8.96 29.89
CA GLN A 401 6.95 10.29 30.05
C GLN A 401 7.01 11.13 28.76
N HIS A 402 7.01 10.49 27.58
CA HIS A 402 7.02 11.17 26.27
C HIS A 402 5.61 11.32 25.69
N ILE A 403 4.67 10.46 26.11
CA ILE A 403 3.23 10.55 25.77
C ILE A 403 2.64 11.90 26.22
N ASN A 404 3.05 12.41 27.38
CA ASN A 404 2.59 13.72 27.89
C ASN A 404 3.16 14.94 27.12
N ALA A 405 3.95 14.73 26.05
CA ALA A 405 4.59 15.79 25.27
C ALA A 405 4.12 15.86 23.81
N THR A 406 3.14 15.04 23.40
CA THR A 406 2.64 15.03 22.01
C THR A 406 1.79 16.25 21.68
N GLN A 407 2.01 16.82 20.51
CA GLN A 407 1.40 18.04 20.01
C GLN A 407 0.04 17.82 19.34
N TYR A 408 -0.20 16.65 18.73
CA TYR A 408 -1.35 16.42 17.83
C TYR A 408 -2.33 15.33 18.30
N GLY A 409 -1.90 14.40 19.15
CA GLY A 409 -2.74 13.31 19.68
C GLY A 409 -3.08 13.44 21.17
N PHE A 410 -4.31 13.07 21.55
CA PHE A 410 -4.71 12.92 22.96
C PHE A 410 -4.59 11.46 23.40
N TRP A 411 -3.68 11.16 24.32
CA TRP A 411 -3.47 9.78 24.78
C TRP A 411 -4.42 9.38 25.92
N VAL A 412 -5.18 8.32 25.69
CA VAL A 412 -5.98 7.59 26.68
C VAL A 412 -5.13 6.46 27.27
N SER A 413 -5.28 6.18 28.58
CA SER A 413 -4.43 5.23 29.31
C SER A 413 -4.82 3.75 29.20
N ASP A 414 -5.93 3.44 28.53
CA ASP A 414 -6.53 2.12 28.37
C ASP A 414 -7.45 2.19 27.13
N VAL A 415 -7.87 1.05 26.58
CA VAL A 415 -8.77 0.99 25.41
C VAL A 415 -10.14 0.37 25.69
N SER A 416 -10.31 -0.29 26.84
CA SER A 416 -11.67 -0.31 27.45
C SER A 416 -12.24 1.12 27.49
N LEU A 417 -11.38 2.10 27.79
CA LEU A 417 -11.68 3.54 27.77
C LEU A 417 -11.82 4.21 26.38
N VAL A 418 -11.64 3.52 25.24
CA VAL A 418 -12.02 4.04 23.91
C VAL A 418 -13.22 3.26 23.33
N ARG A 419 -13.44 2.03 23.82
CA ARG A 419 -14.39 1.05 23.26
C ARG A 419 -15.65 0.86 24.10
N GLU A 420 -15.57 0.93 25.44
CA GLU A 420 -16.67 0.67 26.36
C GLU A 420 -17.35 1.95 26.84
N THR A 421 -18.25 2.49 26.01
CA THR A 421 -19.30 3.45 26.46
C THR A 421 -20.64 3.20 25.77
N ALA A 422 -20.92 1.93 25.45
CA ALA A 422 -22.21 1.49 24.92
C ALA A 422 -23.27 1.22 26.01
N CYS A 423 -22.89 1.11 27.29
CA CYS A 423 -23.80 0.74 28.38
C CYS A 423 -23.30 1.13 29.79
N ILE A 424 -24.23 1.63 30.61
CA ILE A 424 -24.23 1.68 32.11
C ILE A 424 -23.54 2.88 32.81
N LEU A 425 -24.32 3.51 33.71
CA LEU A 425 -24.01 4.61 34.65
C LEU A 425 -23.64 4.04 36.06
N PRO A 426 -23.29 4.83 37.11
CA PRO A 426 -22.81 6.23 37.20
C PRO A 426 -21.52 6.43 38.06
N GLU A 427 -21.00 7.67 38.10
CA GLU A 427 -20.04 8.28 39.08
C GLU A 427 -18.83 7.44 39.58
N ALA A 428 -17.58 7.84 39.28
CA ALA A 428 -16.92 8.88 40.09
C ALA A 428 -15.69 9.55 39.42
N SER A 429 -15.59 10.89 39.60
CA SER A 429 -14.38 11.73 39.53
C SER A 429 -13.38 11.55 38.36
N LEU A 430 -13.60 12.36 37.33
CA LEU A 430 -12.60 13.07 36.49
C LEU A 430 -11.68 12.25 35.55
N LYS A 431 -11.26 11.02 35.88
CA LYS A 431 -10.32 10.25 35.02
C LYS A 431 -10.98 9.45 33.89
N SER A 432 -12.31 9.46 33.81
CA SER A 432 -13.14 8.68 32.86
C SER A 432 -14.01 9.57 31.96
N ARG A 433 -13.50 10.73 31.51
CA ARG A 433 -14.28 11.72 30.72
C ARG A 433 -13.83 11.91 29.27
N LEU A 434 -12.65 11.42 28.89
CA LEU A 434 -12.17 11.44 27.49
C LEU A 434 -12.69 10.23 26.68
N THR A 435 -13.58 9.45 27.27
CA THR A 435 -13.71 7.99 27.08
C THR A 435 -15.14 7.56 26.73
N GLU A 436 -16.00 8.55 26.46
CA GLU A 436 -17.44 8.43 26.24
C GLU A 436 -17.87 8.99 24.86
N SER A 437 -16.95 9.69 24.19
CA SER A 437 -17.18 10.53 23.02
C SER A 437 -17.65 9.80 21.76
N SER A 438 -17.24 8.55 21.56
CA SER A 438 -17.59 7.76 20.37
C SER A 438 -19.07 7.41 20.32
N VAL A 439 -19.74 7.23 21.48
CA VAL A 439 -21.16 6.87 21.57
C VAL A 439 -22.06 8.11 21.79
N LEU A 440 -21.64 9.05 22.63
CA LEU A 440 -22.37 10.30 22.92
C LEU A 440 -22.81 11.09 21.68
N SER A 441 -23.90 11.84 21.80
CA SER A 441 -24.25 12.87 20.80
C SER A 441 -23.19 13.97 20.78
N VAL A 442 -23.11 14.71 19.66
CA VAL A 442 -22.14 15.82 19.50
C VAL A 442 -22.28 16.86 20.62
N ASP A 443 -23.50 17.10 21.11
CA ASP A 443 -23.79 17.98 22.23
C ASP A 443 -23.23 17.46 23.56
N GLU A 444 -23.46 16.20 23.89
CA GLU A 444 -22.98 15.59 25.13
C GLU A 444 -21.44 15.49 25.14
N THR A 445 -20.81 15.20 23.99
CA THR A 445 -19.34 15.18 23.87
C THR A 445 -18.73 16.59 24.05
N VAL A 446 -19.42 17.64 23.58
CA VAL A 446 -19.05 19.04 23.85
C VAL A 446 -19.17 19.36 25.35
N ASP A 447 -20.25 18.95 25.99
CA ASP A 447 -20.49 19.19 27.42
C ASP A 447 -19.49 18.45 28.33
N ALA A 448 -19.12 17.22 27.96
CA ALA A 448 -18.13 16.42 28.68
C ALA A 448 -16.71 17.02 28.61
N TYR A 449 -16.38 17.69 27.49
CA TYR A 449 -15.06 18.23 27.22
C TYR A 449 -14.88 19.68 27.71
N ASN A 450 -15.96 20.48 27.77
CA ASN A 450 -15.92 21.86 28.28
C ASN A 450 -16.99 22.09 29.38
N PRO A 451 -16.86 21.43 30.55
CA PRO A 451 -17.85 21.45 31.63
C PRO A 451 -17.98 22.81 32.36
N ASP A 452 -17.03 23.73 32.13
CA ASP A 452 -17.01 25.08 32.70
C ASP A 452 -17.31 26.17 31.65
N CYS A 453 -17.62 25.77 30.41
CA CYS A 453 -17.87 26.65 29.25
C CYS A 453 -16.74 27.68 28.99
N GLY A 454 -15.49 27.35 29.36
CA GLY A 454 -14.34 28.26 29.32
C GLY A 454 -13.49 28.17 28.04
N ASP A 455 -12.48 29.03 27.95
CA ASP A 455 -11.52 29.05 26.83
C ASP A 455 -10.33 28.09 27.05
N ILE A 456 -10.60 26.80 26.85
CA ILE A 456 -9.61 25.71 26.93
C ILE A 456 -8.63 25.69 25.74
N GLY A 457 -8.98 26.31 24.61
CA GLY A 457 -8.14 26.44 23.41
C GLY A 457 -6.88 27.30 23.57
N ASN A 458 -6.67 27.89 24.75
CA ASN A 458 -5.42 28.57 25.12
C ASN A 458 -4.31 27.60 25.61
N GLN A 459 -4.62 26.32 25.79
CA GLN A 459 -3.69 25.33 26.37
C GLN A 459 -3.24 24.32 25.31
N GLU A 460 -1.98 23.91 25.35
CA GLU A 460 -1.50 22.79 24.52
C GLU A 460 -1.91 21.44 25.16
N PRO A 461 -2.28 20.41 24.37
CA PRO A 461 -2.21 20.35 22.90
C PRO A 461 -3.44 20.95 22.17
N ILE A 462 -4.51 21.37 22.86
CA ILE A 462 -5.75 21.89 22.24
C ILE A 462 -5.45 23.05 21.27
N LEU A 463 -4.53 23.94 21.64
CA LEU A 463 -4.08 25.07 20.80
C LEU A 463 -3.49 24.62 19.45
N ASN A 464 -2.81 23.48 19.38
CA ASN A 464 -2.25 22.95 18.13
C ASN A 464 -3.35 22.36 17.23
N TYR A 465 -4.35 21.71 17.83
CA TYR A 465 -5.54 21.30 17.10
C TYR A 465 -6.31 22.52 16.56
N LEU A 466 -6.47 23.58 17.38
CA LEU A 466 -7.12 24.82 16.98
C LEU A 466 -6.37 25.52 15.82
N ARG A 467 -5.03 25.61 15.88
CA ARG A 467 -4.18 26.12 14.79
C ARG A 467 -4.40 25.35 13.49
N ASN A 468 -4.40 24.02 13.55
CA ASN A 468 -4.52 23.16 12.37
C ASN A 468 -5.94 23.20 11.78
N ALA A 469 -6.99 23.07 12.61
CA ALA A 469 -8.39 23.14 12.19
C ALA A 469 -8.77 24.50 11.57
N LEU A 470 -8.07 25.59 11.93
CA LEU A 470 -8.23 26.92 11.34
C LEU A 470 -7.25 27.22 10.19
N GLY A 471 -6.41 26.25 9.80
CA GLY A 471 -5.36 26.41 8.79
C GLY A 471 -4.31 27.49 9.10
N ASN A 472 -4.22 27.94 10.36
CA ASN A 472 -3.49 29.15 10.73
C ASN A 472 -2.61 28.96 11.98
N GLN A 473 -1.31 28.82 11.74
CA GLN A 473 -0.28 28.67 12.76
C GLN A 473 0.04 29.97 13.53
N SER A 474 -0.47 31.14 13.12
CA SER A 474 -0.21 32.40 13.84
C SER A 474 -0.99 32.53 15.16
N ILE A 475 -1.99 31.67 15.37
CA ILE A 475 -2.91 31.71 16.51
C ILE A 475 -2.18 31.31 17.79
N ARG A 476 -2.30 32.16 18.82
CA ARG A 476 -1.67 31.99 20.14
C ARG A 476 -2.66 31.60 21.23
N GLY A 477 -3.95 31.71 20.96
CA GLY A 477 -5.04 31.40 21.87
C GLY A 477 -6.39 31.82 21.30
N CYS A 478 -7.44 31.69 22.12
CA CYS A 478 -8.82 31.93 21.72
C CYS A 478 -9.08 33.36 21.24
N ALA A 479 -8.40 34.37 21.80
CA ALA A 479 -8.53 35.75 21.37
C ALA A 479 -8.19 35.97 19.89
N ASP A 480 -7.16 35.29 19.36
CA ASP A 480 -6.79 35.35 17.94
C ASP A 480 -7.78 34.57 17.06
N ALA A 481 -8.45 33.56 17.63
CA ALA A 481 -9.46 32.74 16.97
C ALA A 481 -10.86 33.38 16.96
N LYS A 482 -11.10 34.49 17.68
CA LYS A 482 -12.41 35.16 17.74
C LYS A 482 -13.06 35.42 16.36
N PRO A 483 -12.35 35.85 15.30
CA PRO A 483 -12.96 36.10 13.99
C PRO A 483 -13.65 34.89 13.34
N TYR A 484 -13.35 33.67 13.80
CA TYR A 484 -13.97 32.44 13.32
C TYR A 484 -15.19 32.00 14.16
N CYS A 485 -15.51 32.68 15.27
CA CYS A 485 -16.65 32.33 16.12
C CYS A 485 -18.01 32.42 15.40
N ASP A 486 -18.14 33.28 14.40
CA ASP A 486 -19.35 33.43 13.57
C ASP A 486 -19.31 32.56 12.30
N SER A 487 -18.27 31.74 12.13
CA SER A 487 -18.13 30.86 10.98
C SER A 487 -19.20 29.76 10.98
N ILE A 488 -19.77 29.51 9.82
CA ILE A 488 -20.95 28.68 9.63
C ILE A 488 -20.49 27.24 9.37
N THR A 489 -20.68 26.35 10.36
CA THR A 489 -20.34 24.92 10.23
C THR A 489 -21.62 24.08 10.19
N LYS A 490 -21.89 23.39 9.08
CA LYS A 490 -22.98 22.41 9.05
C LYS A 490 -22.51 21.05 9.59
N MET A 491 -23.14 20.53 10.64
CA MET A 491 -22.93 19.15 11.12
C MET A 491 -23.97 18.18 10.50
N PRO A 492 -23.68 16.88 10.37
CA PRO A 492 -22.41 16.19 10.61
C PRO A 492 -21.44 16.27 9.41
N GLU A 493 -21.83 16.97 8.33
CA GLU A 493 -21.11 17.04 7.05
C GLU A 493 -19.82 17.86 7.10
N TRP A 494 -19.63 18.68 8.14
CA TRP A 494 -18.56 19.69 8.27
C TRP A 494 -18.57 20.71 7.11
N GLY A 495 -19.77 21.02 6.61
CA GLY A 495 -19.98 21.82 5.40
C GLY A 495 -19.78 23.33 5.60
N VAL A 496 -19.62 24.03 4.47
CA VAL A 496 -19.28 25.47 4.33
C VAL A 496 -17.88 25.84 4.78
N ASP A 497 -17.50 25.53 6.03
CA ASP A 497 -16.25 26.02 6.63
C ASP A 497 -15.26 24.92 7.09
N GLY A 498 -15.52 23.67 6.74
CA GLY A 498 -14.66 22.52 7.11
C GLY A 498 -14.68 22.14 8.59
N GLY A 499 -15.37 22.91 9.44
CA GLY A 499 -15.40 22.75 10.89
C GLY A 499 -14.81 23.90 11.70
N MET A 500 -14.37 24.99 11.08
CA MET A 500 -13.71 26.09 11.77
C MET A 500 -14.56 26.65 12.91
N GLY A 501 -15.79 27.09 12.64
CA GLY A 501 -16.68 27.73 13.62
C GLY A 501 -17.09 26.83 14.78
N PHE A 502 -17.47 25.58 14.48
CA PHE A 502 -17.73 24.56 15.51
C PHE A 502 -16.51 24.37 16.42
N THR A 503 -15.32 24.25 15.83
CA THR A 503 -14.08 23.99 16.57
C THR A 503 -13.71 25.16 17.48
N VAL A 504 -13.86 26.40 17.02
CA VAL A 504 -13.62 27.58 17.86
C VAL A 504 -14.68 27.68 18.96
N ARG A 505 -15.98 27.55 18.65
CA ARG A 505 -17.05 27.63 19.67
C ARG A 505 -16.92 26.56 20.77
N MET A 506 -16.35 25.40 20.46
CA MET A 506 -16.07 24.33 21.42
C MET A 506 -14.87 24.57 22.32
N PHE A 507 -13.72 24.99 21.77
CA PHE A 507 -12.51 25.21 22.57
C PHE A 507 -12.42 26.62 23.16
N CYS A 508 -13.17 27.57 22.61
CA CYS A 508 -13.15 29.00 22.96
C CYS A 508 -14.55 29.50 23.27
N SER A 509 -15.29 28.75 24.10
CA SER A 509 -16.69 29.02 24.41
C SER A 509 -16.92 30.34 25.15
N GLU A 510 -15.92 30.90 25.84
CA GLU A 510 -16.03 32.19 26.51
C GLU A 510 -15.74 33.34 25.53
N THR A 511 -14.67 33.26 24.74
CA THR A 511 -14.38 34.23 23.66
C THR A 511 -15.48 34.28 22.60
N CYS A 512 -16.10 33.13 22.28
CA CYS A 512 -17.26 33.08 21.38
C CYS A 512 -18.60 33.40 22.06
N GLY A 513 -18.61 33.84 23.33
CA GLY A 513 -19.81 34.32 24.00
C GLY A 513 -20.90 33.27 24.20
N CYS A 514 -20.54 31.99 24.36
CA CYS A 514 -21.51 30.93 24.70
C CYS A 514 -22.11 31.14 26.11
N LYS A 515 -21.41 31.84 27.01
CA LYS A 515 -21.90 32.26 28.34
C LYS A 515 -22.89 33.43 28.30
N ASP A 516 -23.01 34.14 27.18
CA ASP A 516 -23.81 35.36 27.06
C ASP A 516 -25.06 35.12 26.17
N PRO A 517 -26.29 35.08 26.75
CA PRO A 517 -27.51 34.96 25.97
C PRO A 517 -27.78 36.16 25.05
N GLY A 518 -27.24 37.34 25.38
CA GLY A 518 -27.33 38.57 24.60
C GLY A 518 -26.11 38.89 23.73
N GLY A 519 -25.15 37.97 23.63
CA GLY A 519 -23.89 38.20 22.92
C GLY A 519 -24.06 38.24 21.40
N GLU A 520 -23.16 38.97 20.71
CA GLU A 520 -23.18 39.25 19.27
C GLU A 520 -23.22 38.00 18.38
N ASN A 521 -22.64 36.88 18.84
CA ASN A 521 -22.55 35.64 18.09
C ASN A 521 -23.87 34.84 18.25
N LEU A 522 -24.54 34.54 17.14
CA LEU A 522 -25.82 33.81 17.10
C LEU A 522 -25.66 32.28 17.22
N HIS A 523 -24.62 31.75 16.57
CA HIS A 523 -24.42 30.30 16.40
C HIS A 523 -24.01 29.61 17.70
N ILE A 524 -24.60 28.45 17.97
CA ILE A 524 -24.27 27.63 19.16
C ILE A 524 -23.83 26.21 18.82
N GLU A 525 -23.67 25.82 17.55
CA GLU A 525 -23.02 24.53 17.24
C GLU A 525 -21.58 24.54 17.78
N GLY A 526 -21.25 23.62 18.69
CA GLY A 526 -19.96 23.58 19.38
C GLY A 526 -19.97 24.26 20.76
N CYS A 527 -20.92 25.16 21.07
CA CYS A 527 -21.11 25.65 22.43
C CYS A 527 -21.75 24.56 23.32
N PRO A 528 -21.36 24.42 24.60
CA PRO A 528 -22.12 23.65 25.59
C PRO A 528 -23.37 24.40 26.09
N TYR A 529 -24.26 24.75 25.14
CA TYR A 529 -25.39 25.67 25.31
C TYR A 529 -26.75 24.97 25.20
N GLY A 530 -27.66 25.29 26.13
CA GLY A 530 -29.02 24.78 26.20
C GLY A 530 -29.45 24.52 27.65
N LEU A 531 -30.75 24.32 27.88
CA LEU A 531 -31.30 24.09 29.21
C LEU A 531 -30.60 22.90 29.90
N GLY A 532 -29.95 23.16 31.03
CA GLY A 532 -29.21 22.16 31.82
C GLY A 532 -27.76 21.90 31.35
N ARG A 533 -27.30 22.52 30.27
CA ARG A 533 -25.92 22.37 29.74
C ARG A 533 -24.93 23.36 30.40
N PRO A 534 -23.61 23.10 30.36
CA PRO A 534 -22.60 23.88 31.10
C PRO A 534 -22.68 25.40 31.00
N CYS A 535 -22.91 25.98 29.82
CA CYS A 535 -22.93 27.44 29.67
C CYS A 535 -24.12 28.11 30.37
N TRP A 536 -25.29 27.45 30.39
CA TRP A 536 -26.50 27.99 31.06
C TRP A 536 -26.41 27.91 32.58
N LYS A 537 -25.50 27.09 33.12
CA LYS A 537 -25.21 26.95 34.56
C LYS A 537 -24.15 27.95 35.05
N GLN A 538 -23.60 28.80 34.18
CA GLN A 538 -22.62 29.81 34.57
C GLN A 538 -23.36 31.01 35.19
N THR A 539 -22.84 31.54 36.30
CA THR A 539 -23.47 32.72 36.95
C THR A 539 -23.57 33.90 36.00
N ALA A 540 -22.59 34.11 35.10
CA ALA A 540 -22.66 35.15 34.07
C ALA A 540 -23.89 35.02 33.13
N PHE A 541 -24.33 33.80 32.84
CA PHE A 541 -25.55 33.56 32.04
C PHE A 541 -26.80 33.88 32.87
N GLU A 542 -26.86 33.37 34.11
CA GLU A 542 -27.98 33.64 35.03
C GLU A 542 -28.10 35.14 35.37
N ASP A 543 -26.99 35.83 35.59
CA ASP A 543 -26.89 37.26 35.84
C ASP A 543 -27.35 38.05 34.61
N ALA A 544 -26.87 37.73 33.40
CA ALA A 544 -27.32 38.39 32.18
C ALA A 544 -28.84 38.24 31.98
N PHE A 545 -29.36 37.03 32.20
CA PHE A 545 -30.77 36.70 32.02
C PHE A 545 -31.68 37.28 33.13
N THR A 546 -31.15 37.45 34.35
CA THR A 546 -31.88 38.05 35.50
C THR A 546 -31.88 39.59 35.44
N ASN A 547 -30.79 40.19 34.94
CA ASN A 547 -30.70 41.64 34.73
C ASN A 547 -31.34 42.10 33.40
N ALA A 548 -31.80 41.16 32.56
CA ALA A 548 -32.56 41.46 31.35
C ALA A 548 -33.90 42.13 31.70
N VAL A 549 -34.07 43.39 31.31
CA VAL A 549 -35.32 44.12 31.51
C VAL A 549 -36.42 43.49 30.65
N CYS A 550 -37.48 42.97 31.28
CA CYS A 550 -38.63 42.39 30.58
C CYS A 550 -39.53 43.45 29.93
N VAL A 551 -38.97 44.16 28.95
CA VAL A 551 -39.65 45.12 28.07
C VAL A 551 -39.10 44.90 26.67
N GLU A 552 -39.96 44.50 25.74
CA GLU A 552 -39.56 44.32 24.35
C GLU A 552 -39.11 45.64 23.72
N LYS A 553 -37.93 45.60 23.11
CA LYS A 553 -37.39 46.70 22.31
C LYS A 553 -38.19 46.79 21.00
N SER A 554 -38.54 47.99 20.58
CA SER A 554 -39.15 48.20 19.27
C SER A 554 -38.19 47.78 18.14
N ALA A 555 -38.71 47.50 16.94
CA ALA A 555 -37.87 47.17 15.79
C ALA A 555 -36.79 48.23 15.50
N GLU A 556 -37.12 49.51 15.71
CA GLU A 556 -36.16 50.63 15.60
C GLU A 556 -35.07 50.58 16.69
N GLN A 557 -35.43 50.23 17.93
CA GLN A 557 -34.45 50.05 19.01
C GLN A 557 -33.57 48.82 18.79
N LEU A 558 -34.11 47.74 18.21
CA LEU A 558 -33.37 46.51 17.86
C LEU A 558 -32.42 46.72 16.68
N ARG A 559 -32.83 47.47 15.65
CA ARG A 559 -31.94 47.90 14.55
C ARG A 559 -30.78 48.81 15.00
N ASN A 560 -30.87 49.40 16.20
CA ASN A 560 -29.81 50.16 16.85
C ASN A 560 -29.06 49.36 17.94
N PHE A 561 -29.29 48.05 18.07
CA PHE A 561 -28.69 47.20 19.10
C PHE A 561 -27.73 46.18 18.47
N THR A 562 -26.41 46.38 18.63
CA THR A 562 -25.37 45.66 17.87
C THR A 562 -25.52 44.13 17.87
N PRO A 563 -25.80 43.44 18.99
CA PRO A 563 -26.02 41.99 18.95
C PRO A 563 -27.23 41.54 18.11
N TRP A 564 -28.33 42.29 18.08
CA TRP A 564 -29.48 41.95 17.22
C TRP A 564 -29.13 42.15 15.73
N VAL A 565 -28.43 43.23 15.41
CA VAL A 565 -27.92 43.50 14.06
C VAL A 565 -26.96 42.39 13.62
N SER A 566 -26.09 41.93 14.53
CA SER A 566 -25.19 40.79 14.31
C SER A 566 -25.98 39.50 14.01
N TRP A 567 -26.96 39.15 14.84
CA TRP A 567 -27.80 37.96 14.62
C TRP A 567 -28.54 37.99 13.27
N VAL A 568 -29.15 39.13 12.91
CA VAL A 568 -29.80 39.29 11.59
C VAL A 568 -28.78 39.12 10.46
N ASN A 569 -27.59 39.70 10.60
CA ASN A 569 -26.51 39.55 9.61
C ASN A 569 -26.01 38.09 9.50
N SER A 570 -25.91 37.33 10.60
CA SER A 570 -25.56 35.90 10.57
C SER A 570 -26.60 35.07 9.80
N ILE A 571 -27.90 35.28 10.06
CA ILE A 571 -28.98 34.58 9.34
C ILE A 571 -28.99 34.98 7.85
N GLN A 572 -28.77 36.27 7.57
CA GLN A 572 -28.69 36.78 6.20
C GLN A 572 -27.48 36.19 5.45
N ALA A 573 -26.31 36.10 6.09
CA ALA A 573 -25.11 35.47 5.53
C ALA A 573 -25.31 33.95 5.33
N PHE A 574 -25.97 33.27 6.27
CA PHE A 574 -26.35 31.87 6.11
C PHE A 574 -27.21 31.65 4.85
N SER A 575 -28.24 32.48 4.63
CA SER A 575 -29.09 32.37 3.43
C SER A 575 -28.33 32.61 2.11
N GLN A 576 -27.26 33.41 2.14
CA GLN A 576 -26.41 33.77 0.98
C GLN A 576 -25.19 32.86 0.78
N SER A 577 -24.86 32.01 1.76
CA SER A 577 -23.67 31.14 1.71
C SER A 577 -23.65 30.22 0.48
N GLU A 578 -22.47 29.70 0.12
CA GLU A 578 -22.35 28.66 -0.89
C GLU A 578 -22.64 27.26 -0.30
N GLY A 579 -23.20 26.35 -1.11
CA GLY A 579 -23.54 24.98 -0.69
C GLY A 579 -25.04 24.69 -0.48
N ASN A 580 -25.40 23.40 -0.49
CA ASN A 580 -26.79 22.91 -0.44
C ASN A 580 -27.30 22.76 1.00
N LEU A 581 -27.56 23.88 1.68
CA LEU A 581 -28.05 23.91 3.07
C LEU A 581 -29.58 24.09 3.05
N GLN A 582 -30.29 23.31 3.86
CA GLN A 582 -31.75 23.41 3.99
C GLN A 582 -32.14 24.68 4.76
N GLY A 583 -33.32 25.24 4.48
CA GLY A 583 -33.84 26.43 5.16
C GLY A 583 -33.31 27.78 4.65
N LYS A 584 -32.60 27.84 3.51
CA LYS A 584 -32.02 29.10 2.98
C LYS A 584 -33.05 30.18 2.61
N PRO A 585 -34.11 29.89 1.82
CA PRO A 585 -35.18 30.87 1.55
C PRO A 585 -35.87 31.33 2.84
N GLU A 586 -36.18 30.39 3.73
CA GLU A 586 -36.84 30.63 5.01
C GLU A 586 -35.97 31.47 5.94
N ALA A 587 -34.63 31.33 5.87
CA ALA A 587 -33.70 32.16 6.61
C ALA A 587 -33.61 33.59 6.08
N ALA A 588 -33.66 33.80 4.75
CA ALA A 588 -33.76 35.15 4.20
C ALA A 588 -35.06 35.85 4.64
N MET A 589 -36.19 35.12 4.62
CA MET A 589 -37.48 35.61 5.12
C MET A 589 -37.43 35.92 6.63
N LEU A 590 -36.79 35.04 7.42
CA LEU A 590 -36.59 35.24 8.86
C LEU A 590 -35.72 36.48 9.16
N ALA A 591 -34.57 36.63 8.49
CA ALA A 591 -33.68 37.78 8.67
C ALA A 591 -34.41 39.09 8.35
N GLN A 592 -35.16 39.14 7.24
CA GLN A 592 -35.98 40.29 6.87
C GLN A 592 -37.09 40.57 7.90
N ALA A 593 -37.81 39.53 8.35
CA ALA A 593 -38.88 39.68 9.34
C ALA A 593 -38.35 40.18 10.70
N MET A 594 -37.19 39.68 11.14
CA MET A 594 -36.48 40.16 12.33
C MET A 594 -35.99 41.60 12.16
N TRP A 595 -35.49 41.96 10.98
CA TRP A 595 -35.06 43.32 10.68
C TRP A 595 -36.22 44.32 10.72
N ASP A 596 -37.34 44.03 10.04
CA ASP A 596 -38.45 44.96 9.88
C ASP A 596 -39.35 45.05 11.11
N HIS A 597 -39.70 43.91 11.71
CA HIS A 597 -40.70 43.82 12.78
C HIS A 597 -40.12 43.66 14.19
N GLY A 598 -38.80 43.44 14.34
CA GLY A 598 -38.20 43.15 15.64
C GLY A 598 -38.84 41.90 16.25
N CYS A 599 -39.28 41.96 17.51
CA CYS A 599 -39.99 40.86 18.16
C CYS A 599 -41.32 40.46 17.50
N GLY A 600 -41.90 41.30 16.64
CA GLY A 600 -43.08 40.95 15.84
C GLY A 600 -42.83 39.92 14.74
N PHE A 601 -41.57 39.56 14.44
CA PHE A 601 -41.20 38.66 13.34
C PHE A 601 -41.97 37.33 13.34
N ALA A 602 -42.18 36.75 14.54
CA ALA A 602 -42.85 35.47 14.71
C ALA A 602 -44.30 35.49 14.21
N ALA A 603 -44.99 36.62 14.33
CA ALA A 603 -46.35 36.80 13.82
C ALA A 603 -46.37 37.00 12.30
N ASN A 604 -45.37 37.71 11.73
CA ASN A 604 -45.28 37.90 10.28
C ASN A 604 -45.00 36.56 9.56
N LEU A 605 -44.00 35.80 10.03
CA LEU A 605 -43.69 34.48 9.45
C LEU A 605 -44.86 33.50 9.58
N SER A 606 -45.62 33.57 10.69
CA SER A 606 -46.85 32.78 10.84
C SER A 606 -47.93 33.15 9.82
N ALA A 607 -48.05 34.42 9.45
CA ALA A 607 -48.98 34.87 8.40
C ALA A 607 -48.53 34.46 6.98
N GLU A 608 -47.21 34.35 6.77
CA GLU A 608 -46.59 33.83 5.54
C GLU A 608 -46.50 32.29 5.51
N ASN A 609 -47.03 31.61 6.52
CA ASN A 609 -47.00 30.14 6.71
C ASN A 609 -45.57 29.55 6.79
N VAL A 610 -44.60 30.35 7.25
CA VAL A 610 -43.22 29.94 7.52
C VAL A 610 -43.07 29.55 9.00
N SER A 611 -42.82 28.26 9.25
CA SER A 611 -42.52 27.77 10.59
C SER A 611 -41.08 28.10 10.99
N TRP A 612 -40.89 29.01 11.94
CA TRP A 612 -39.58 29.38 12.48
C TRP A 612 -39.20 28.59 13.75
N GLY A 613 -40.18 28.05 14.47
CA GLY A 613 -39.99 27.19 15.64
C GLY A 613 -40.57 27.80 16.92
N THR A 614 -39.77 27.77 17.98
CA THR A 614 -40.06 28.35 19.30
C THR A 614 -38.87 29.20 19.75
N CYS A 615 -39.05 30.03 20.78
CA CYS A 615 -37.97 30.92 21.23
C CYS A 615 -36.70 30.22 21.70
N ASP A 616 -36.80 28.99 22.23
CA ASP A 616 -35.67 28.23 22.78
C ASP A 616 -35.23 27.06 21.88
N GLN A 617 -36.05 26.70 20.89
CA GLN A 617 -35.80 25.64 19.92
C GLN A 617 -36.33 26.06 18.56
N TRP A 618 -35.42 26.37 17.64
CA TRP A 618 -35.72 26.71 16.25
C TRP A 618 -36.26 25.49 15.48
N ASN A 619 -37.02 25.73 14.42
CA ASN A 619 -37.65 24.66 13.63
C ASN A 619 -36.60 23.81 12.90
N THR A 620 -36.79 22.49 12.83
CA THR A 620 -35.87 21.54 12.20
C THR A 620 -35.72 21.69 10.68
N THR A 621 -36.53 22.53 10.03
CA THR A 621 -36.27 23.03 8.66
C THR A 621 -34.95 23.80 8.59
N PHE A 622 -34.57 24.44 9.70
CA PHE A 622 -33.20 24.89 9.95
C PHE A 622 -32.45 23.75 10.62
N ASP A 623 -31.55 23.10 9.87
CA ASP A 623 -30.63 22.05 10.32
C ASP A 623 -29.49 22.62 11.21
N TRP A 624 -29.83 23.56 12.09
CA TRP A 624 -28.94 24.52 12.76
C TRP A 624 -29.41 24.82 14.19
N LYS A 625 -28.49 25.25 15.04
CA LYS A 625 -28.77 25.66 16.42
C LYS A 625 -28.28 27.09 16.65
N TRP A 626 -29.21 27.94 17.05
CA TRP A 626 -28.96 29.34 17.42
C TRP A 626 -29.40 29.63 18.87
N LYS A 627 -28.95 30.75 19.42
CA LYS A 627 -29.33 31.23 20.77
C LYS A 627 -30.85 31.43 20.93
N THR A 628 -31.32 31.50 22.19
CA THR A 628 -32.74 31.77 22.51
C THR A 628 -33.12 33.21 22.20
N VAL A 629 -34.25 33.41 21.52
CA VAL A 629 -34.81 34.74 21.21
C VAL A 629 -35.46 35.38 22.45
N SER A 630 -35.72 34.59 23.51
CA SER A 630 -36.38 35.05 24.74
C SER A 630 -35.67 36.20 25.45
N PHE A 631 -34.35 36.33 25.27
CA PHE A 631 -33.56 37.43 25.82
C PHE A 631 -33.90 38.79 25.22
N TYR A 632 -34.28 38.86 23.94
CA TYR A 632 -34.72 40.09 23.28
C TYR A 632 -36.23 40.25 23.26
N CYS A 633 -36.96 39.13 23.18
CA CYS A 633 -38.40 39.09 22.95
C CYS A 633 -39.18 38.37 24.07
N PRO A 634 -39.00 38.76 25.36
CA PRO A 634 -39.51 37.99 26.49
C PRO A 634 -41.05 37.93 26.50
N THR A 635 -41.75 39.02 26.19
CA THR A 635 -43.21 39.04 26.23
C THR A 635 -43.85 38.24 25.09
N SER A 636 -43.30 38.31 23.87
CA SER A 636 -43.75 37.49 22.74
C SER A 636 -43.50 36.01 22.98
N CYS A 637 -42.37 35.65 23.59
CA CYS A 637 -42.06 34.27 23.96
C CYS A 637 -42.97 33.71 25.06
N ILE A 638 -43.27 34.51 26.10
CA ILE A 638 -44.23 34.14 27.15
C ILE A 638 -45.64 33.99 26.58
N LEU A 639 -46.05 34.85 25.65
CA LEU A 639 -47.35 34.73 24.97
C LEU A 639 -47.43 33.49 24.09
N ALA A 640 -46.38 33.14 23.35
CA ALA A 640 -46.33 31.90 22.56
C ALA A 640 -46.48 30.64 23.44
N LEU A 641 -45.77 30.59 24.58
CA LEU A 641 -45.91 29.51 25.57
C LEU A 641 -47.33 29.44 26.18
N ALA A 642 -47.95 30.59 26.45
CA ALA A 642 -49.31 30.66 26.97
C ALA A 642 -50.37 30.19 25.96
N VAL A 643 -50.19 30.49 24.67
CA VAL A 643 -51.06 29.99 23.59
C VAL A 643 -50.92 28.46 23.46
N PHE A 644 -49.70 27.93 23.40
CA PHE A 644 -49.47 26.47 23.36
C PHE A 644 -50.11 25.74 24.54
N LYS A 645 -49.93 26.26 25.76
CA LYS A 645 -50.48 25.69 27.02
C LYS A 645 -52.01 25.81 27.14
N ASN A 646 -52.66 26.56 26.26
CA ASN A 646 -54.12 26.60 26.13
C ASN A 646 -54.63 25.77 24.94
N MET A 647 -53.88 25.68 23.83
CA MET A 647 -54.17 24.72 22.75
C MET A 647 -54.10 23.27 23.26
N SER A 648 -53.14 22.95 24.13
CA SER A 648 -53.02 21.63 24.77
C SER A 648 -54.14 21.29 25.77
N LYS A 649 -55.15 22.15 25.94
CA LYS A 649 -56.37 21.89 26.72
C LYS A 649 -57.60 21.60 25.85
N LEU A 650 -57.47 21.64 24.52
CA LEU A 650 -58.56 21.24 23.62
C LEU A 650 -58.73 19.72 23.65
N PRO A 651 -59.91 19.19 24.02
CA PRO A 651 -60.07 17.81 24.48
C PRO A 651 -60.08 16.72 23.38
N GLN A 652 -59.53 16.99 22.19
CA GLN A 652 -59.51 16.04 21.07
C GLN A 652 -58.11 15.67 20.53
N LEU A 653 -57.02 16.24 21.08
CA LEU A 653 -55.66 15.82 20.74
C LEU A 653 -54.88 15.43 22.01
N GLN A 654 -55.13 14.22 22.52
CA GLN A 654 -54.39 13.64 23.65
C GLN A 654 -53.03 13.09 23.21
N LEU A 655 -52.09 14.00 22.89
CA LEU A 655 -50.66 13.69 22.87
C LEU A 655 -50.09 13.86 24.29
N PRO A 656 -49.23 12.96 24.78
CA PRO A 656 -48.64 13.09 26.11
C PRO A 656 -47.67 14.28 26.17
N LEU A 657 -47.99 15.28 26.98
CA LEU A 657 -47.07 16.39 27.25
C LEU A 657 -45.83 15.86 27.99
N PRO A 658 -44.60 16.13 27.49
CA PRO A 658 -43.39 15.67 28.14
C PRO A 658 -43.16 16.41 29.47
N ALA A 659 -42.59 15.72 30.46
CA ALA A 659 -42.55 16.16 31.86
C ALA A 659 -41.60 17.35 32.18
N TYR A 660 -41.05 18.02 31.18
CA TYR A 660 -40.02 19.07 31.32
C TYR A 660 -40.54 20.45 31.72
N PHE A 661 -41.86 20.64 31.90
CA PHE A 661 -42.48 21.96 32.11
C PHE A 661 -42.28 22.61 33.50
N ASN A 662 -41.40 22.07 34.35
CA ASN A 662 -40.86 22.75 35.54
C ASN A 662 -39.56 23.49 35.17
N VAL A 663 -39.68 24.60 34.45
CA VAL A 663 -38.54 25.46 34.06
C VAL A 663 -38.44 26.62 35.04
N PRO A 664 -37.43 26.65 35.95
CA PRO A 664 -37.24 27.77 36.88
C PRO A 664 -36.67 29.02 36.18
N TYR A 665 -36.10 28.87 34.98
CA TYR A 665 -35.46 29.91 34.18
C TYR A 665 -36.40 30.64 33.21
N ILE A 666 -37.68 30.81 33.55
CA ILE A 666 -38.54 31.77 32.83
C ILE A 666 -38.24 33.15 33.41
N ILE A 667 -37.88 34.15 32.57
CA ILE A 667 -37.71 35.54 33.00
C ILE A 667 -38.97 35.94 33.78
N SER A 668 -38.82 36.29 35.06
CA SER A 668 -39.95 36.47 35.97
C SER A 668 -40.61 37.84 35.77
N CYS A 669 -41.17 38.04 34.58
CA CYS A 669 -42.00 39.18 34.20
C CYS A 669 -43.30 39.25 35.02
N SER A 670 -43.60 38.25 35.87
CA SER A 670 -44.76 38.16 36.78
C SER A 670 -44.76 39.19 37.93
N ARG A 671 -44.07 40.32 37.77
CA ARG A 671 -44.14 41.51 38.62
C ARG A 671 -44.52 42.78 37.83
N LEU A 672 -44.89 42.62 36.55
CA LEU A 672 -45.59 43.57 35.70
C LEU A 672 -47.01 43.05 35.43
#